data_AF-A0A9D7B8M7-F1
#
_entry.id   AF-A0A9D7B8M7-F1
#
_cell.length_a   1.000
_cell.length_b   1.000
_cell.length_c   1.000
_cell.angle_alpha   90.00
_cell.angle_beta   90.00
_cell.angle_gamma   90.00
#
_symmetry.space_group_name_H-M   'P 1'
#
loop_
_entity.id
_entity.type
_entity.pdbx_description
1 polymer ?
#
loop_
_entity_poly.entity_id
_entity_poly.type
_entity_poly.pdbx_seq_one_letter_code
_entity_poly.pdbx_strand_id
1 'polypeptide(L)'
;MGAADYHAAKLAGTLAPGAMPSTPAPESDLVPPGAGEERGGGPDDCNCWIEPDASYTLAMAPNDDGSTGNLPLPFTFNLYGDTYTSCFINNNGNISFLQAFGTFSATAFPNANNRMVAPFWADVDTRGNGGQVWYKITPTAMYVNWVGVGYFNQQTDKRNWFQVIITDGNDPVVGIGKNVSFCYKDMQWTTGSASQGVGGFGGIPATVGANRGNGTDFIQFGRFDHAGSDYDGPFGIPDGISWLDFKNFVYTTVTSTQNIPPIAAGLYLCDTLRACVGQTADLELTFLSPENNQTTVATSSAPTISSWTEIANTSGIVASVTGQFTPTAGEIGFHTVTFTGTDDGTPNLSSIINIVIEVTPAPSSPPAIVGPAAICAGQSTTLTATGPFSNFVWSNGQSGPSITVNQPGTFTVTGGTGLCQLTSPPFTVSIVNAPELSISGPDLYCGEPLPDLTASFGYDSLLWSTGETDQTVFVAGGTYTVTGYYQGCVNVSAPFTVVEQDPGPPTISGALQYCEGANTTLSVNGSLYDLIQWSTGSFDESITVTAGSYSITAQFLNCIYESQVTVQEIVLPPVSITGPAQLCEGSIVNISATPGFETYTWNNNAVGQSISVQAGTYFVAASIGPCTTFSNTFTVTQVPNPAPVITGPNFSCGGTPVLLATIQPYQSYNWSTGSTASTTQSGSGSVTVTVTDANGCSGTSAPYGVTVVNDPVADFGTDPDSPQPTGTTVQFTDLSNGQGSAIVDWQWTFDPTGNGSDEQSPAWTYGDPGQYWVTLIVINAFGCTDTITQRYDIFPPDITIPNVISPNGDRQNDFFVIDNIEFWVNDLTVFNRWGQKVYEATNYRNTWKADDLPDGTYYYVLKLQDKSEYTGHVTVLR
;
A
#
# COMPACT_ATOMS: atom_id res chain seq x y z
N MET A 1 47.83 16.21 -6.87
CA MET A 1 48.20 17.47 -6.18
C MET A 1 49.01 17.06 -4.97
N GLY A 2 50.20 17.62 -4.72
CA GLY A 2 50.97 17.30 -3.51
C GLY A 2 50.29 17.86 -2.26
N ALA A 3 50.61 17.34 -1.06
CA ALA A 3 49.98 17.79 0.20
C ALA A 3 50.14 19.31 0.43
N ALA A 4 51.31 19.88 0.10
CA ALA A 4 51.56 21.32 0.19
C ALA A 4 50.67 22.15 -0.76
N ASP A 5 50.48 21.68 -2.00
CA ASP A 5 49.59 22.33 -2.97
C ASP A 5 48.11 22.20 -2.55
N TYR A 6 47.75 21.09 -1.91
CA TYR A 6 46.41 20.83 -1.39
C TYR A 6 46.08 21.74 -0.20
N HIS A 7 46.95 21.86 0.80
CA HIS A 7 46.78 22.79 1.92
C HIS A 7 46.73 24.25 1.43
N ALA A 8 47.56 24.62 0.45
CA ALA A 8 47.52 25.96 -0.13
C ALA A 8 46.18 26.23 -0.86
N ALA A 9 45.67 25.26 -1.62
CA ALA A 9 44.36 25.35 -2.28
C ALA A 9 43.20 25.38 -1.26
N LYS A 10 43.31 24.61 -0.18
CA LYS A 10 42.36 24.58 0.94
C LYS A 10 42.29 25.93 1.66
N LEU A 11 43.44 26.53 1.96
CA LEU A 11 43.53 27.87 2.54
C LEU A 11 42.97 28.96 1.61
N ALA A 12 43.16 28.80 0.30
CA ALA A 12 42.65 29.72 -0.72
C ALA A 12 41.13 29.55 -0.99
N GLY A 13 40.48 28.54 -0.43
CA GLY A 13 39.05 28.25 -0.65
C GLY A 13 38.73 27.85 -2.10
N THR A 14 39.72 27.34 -2.85
CA THR A 14 39.57 27.00 -4.27
C THR A 14 39.26 25.52 -4.52
N LEU A 15 39.22 24.70 -3.46
CA LEU A 15 38.85 23.30 -3.54
C LEU A 15 37.33 23.15 -3.71
N ALA A 16 36.92 22.28 -4.63
CA ALA A 16 35.53 21.85 -4.72
C ALA A 16 35.14 21.09 -3.43
N PRO A 17 33.92 21.26 -2.90
CA PRO A 17 33.46 20.51 -1.73
C PRO A 17 33.63 19.00 -1.94
N GLY A 18 34.43 18.35 -1.09
CA GLY A 18 34.73 16.91 -1.18
C GLY A 18 35.85 16.50 -2.16
N ALA A 19 36.61 17.44 -2.70
CA ALA A 19 37.87 17.11 -3.37
C ALA A 19 38.91 16.65 -2.35
N MET A 20 39.26 15.36 -2.35
CA MET A 20 40.38 14.83 -1.56
C MET A 20 41.63 14.68 -2.44
N PRO A 21 42.85 14.83 -1.89
CA PRO A 21 44.07 14.56 -2.63
C PRO A 21 44.17 13.06 -2.89
N SER A 22 44.60 12.68 -4.11
CA SER A 22 44.61 11.30 -4.60
C SER A 22 45.71 10.40 -4.02
N THR A 23 46.29 10.76 -2.88
CA THR A 23 47.24 10.01 -2.02
C THR A 23 47.87 11.02 -1.05
N PRO A 24 47.99 10.73 0.26
CA PRO A 24 48.83 11.53 1.15
C PRO A 24 50.26 11.54 0.60
N ALA A 25 50.88 12.71 0.43
CA ALA A 25 52.33 12.74 0.28
C ALA A 25 52.91 12.37 1.65
N PRO A 26 53.79 11.35 1.77
CA PRO A 26 54.42 11.07 3.05
C PRO A 26 55.24 12.28 3.49
N GLU A 27 55.20 12.61 4.78
CA GLU A 27 56.12 13.59 5.39
C GLU A 27 57.59 13.10 5.37
N SER A 28 57.83 11.83 5.02
CA SER A 28 59.17 11.24 4.81
C SER A 28 59.51 11.02 3.35
N ASP A 29 60.81 11.07 3.03
CA ASP A 29 61.37 10.62 1.75
C ASP A 29 61.22 9.10 1.50
N LEU A 30 60.78 8.34 2.51
CA LEU A 30 60.55 6.90 2.43
C LEU A 30 59.15 6.57 1.90
N VAL A 31 59.07 5.47 1.13
CA VAL A 31 57.82 5.06 0.47
C VAL A 31 57.39 3.69 0.96
N PRO A 32 56.09 3.44 1.19
CA PRO A 32 55.59 2.12 1.54
C PRO A 32 55.82 1.08 0.42
N PRO A 33 55.99 -0.22 0.74
CA PRO A 33 56.00 -1.28 -0.26
C PRO A 33 54.64 -1.36 -0.97
N GLY A 34 54.62 -1.03 -2.27
CA GLY A 34 53.44 -1.27 -3.12
C GLY A 34 52.52 -0.07 -3.40
N ALA A 35 53.05 1.16 -3.43
CA ALA A 35 52.28 2.33 -3.86
C ALA A 35 51.71 2.16 -5.29
N GLY A 36 50.38 1.94 -5.37
CA GLY A 36 49.69 1.76 -6.64
C GLY A 36 48.17 1.81 -6.62
N GLU A 37 47.49 1.65 -5.48
CA GLU A 37 46.02 1.72 -5.42
C GLU A 37 45.55 2.24 -4.06
N GLU A 38 44.55 3.14 -4.04
CA GLU A 38 43.76 3.46 -2.84
C GLU A 38 43.12 2.16 -2.32
N ARG A 39 43.59 1.62 -1.18
CA ARG A 39 43.16 0.29 -0.71
C ARG A 39 43.06 0.24 0.80
N GLY A 40 41.88 0.57 1.33
CA GLY A 40 41.60 0.67 2.76
C GLY A 40 42.02 -0.52 3.63
N GLY A 41 42.65 -0.18 4.77
CA GLY A 41 42.47 -0.83 6.07
C GLY A 41 42.97 -2.26 6.21
N GLY A 42 43.87 -2.72 5.33
CA GLY A 42 44.59 -3.98 5.47
C GLY A 42 45.99 -3.80 6.09
N PRO A 43 46.65 -4.88 6.55
CA PRO A 43 48.01 -4.84 7.11
C PRO A 43 49.09 -4.33 6.14
N ASP A 44 48.78 -4.23 4.84
CA ASP A 44 49.67 -3.68 3.81
C ASP A 44 49.30 -2.22 3.40
N ASP A 45 48.36 -1.56 4.09
CA ASP A 45 47.89 -0.20 3.80
C ASP A 45 48.33 0.81 4.87
N CYS A 46 48.91 1.92 4.45
CA CYS A 46 49.41 2.97 5.35
C CYS A 46 48.31 3.93 5.83
N ASN A 47 47.05 3.65 5.52
CA ASN A 47 45.92 4.50 5.85
C ASN A 47 45.19 3.97 7.10
N CYS A 48 45.00 4.83 8.10
CA CYS A 48 44.22 4.51 9.29
C CYS A 48 42.74 4.29 9.00
N TRP A 49 42.25 4.82 7.87
CA TRP A 49 40.84 4.94 7.61
C TRP A 49 40.26 3.64 7.08
N ILE A 50 39.36 3.05 7.86
CA ILE A 50 38.56 1.92 7.39
C ILE A 50 37.28 2.45 6.76
N GLU A 51 37.14 2.24 5.46
CA GLU A 51 35.97 2.68 4.68
C GLU A 51 34.70 1.93 5.11
N PRO A 52 33.57 2.64 5.27
CA PRO A 52 32.29 1.98 5.44
C PRO A 52 31.95 1.09 4.24
N ASP A 53 31.87 -0.21 4.50
CA ASP A 53 31.43 -1.23 3.54
C ASP A 53 29.99 -1.69 3.85
N ALA A 54 29.54 -2.74 3.18
CA ALA A 54 28.20 -3.30 3.38
C ALA A 54 27.94 -3.88 4.79
N SER A 55 28.97 -4.04 5.63
CA SER A 55 28.84 -4.47 7.03
C SER A 55 28.54 -3.32 7.99
N TYR A 56 28.64 -2.06 7.53
CA TYR A 56 28.28 -0.89 8.32
C TYR A 56 26.78 -0.63 8.27
N THR A 57 26.27 -0.10 9.37
CA THR A 57 24.88 0.33 9.56
C THR A 57 24.83 1.84 9.72
N LEU A 58 23.80 2.48 9.16
CA LEU A 58 23.57 3.91 9.38
C LEU A 58 23.25 4.15 10.86
N ALA A 59 24.03 5.00 11.53
CA ALA A 59 23.86 5.26 12.96
C ALA A 59 22.53 5.95 13.24
N MET A 60 22.16 6.92 12.40
CA MET A 60 20.96 7.73 12.56
C MET A 60 20.57 8.36 11.22
N ALA A 61 19.28 8.66 11.04
CA ALA A 61 18.83 9.43 9.89
C ALA A 61 19.43 10.85 9.93
N PRO A 62 19.66 11.51 8.78
CA PRO A 62 20.16 12.89 8.70
C PRO A 62 19.51 13.84 9.72
N ASN A 63 20.33 14.45 10.58
CA ASN A 63 19.90 15.31 11.69
C ASN A 63 21.00 16.30 12.11
N ASP A 64 20.75 17.02 13.20
CA ASP A 64 21.62 18.06 13.78
C ASP A 64 22.24 17.56 15.10
N ASP A 65 21.43 17.49 16.16
CA ASP A 65 21.86 17.14 17.52
C ASP A 65 21.42 15.73 17.97
N GLY A 66 21.05 14.89 17.01
CA GLY A 66 20.52 13.57 17.26
C GLY A 66 21.58 12.57 17.72
N SER A 67 21.10 11.46 18.25
CA SER A 67 21.94 10.31 18.64
C SER A 67 21.23 9.01 18.30
N THR A 68 21.97 7.91 18.28
CA THR A 68 21.38 6.56 18.29
C THR A 68 20.56 6.32 19.56
N GLY A 69 19.74 5.26 19.56
CA GLY A 69 19.34 4.61 20.81
C GLY A 69 20.54 3.99 21.56
N ASN A 70 20.29 3.36 22.71
CA ASN A 70 21.34 2.65 23.46
C ASN A 70 21.81 1.43 22.65
N LEU A 71 23.06 1.44 22.17
CA LEU A 71 23.63 0.37 21.36
C LEU A 71 24.38 -0.62 22.25
N PRO A 72 24.04 -1.93 22.22
CA PRO A 72 24.77 -2.94 22.99
C PRO A 72 26.16 -3.19 22.39
N LEU A 73 27.17 -3.26 23.26
CA LEU A 73 28.52 -3.71 22.92
C LEU A 73 28.67 -5.18 23.33
N PRO A 74 29.08 -6.09 22.42
CA PRO A 74 29.33 -7.49 22.74
C PRO A 74 30.64 -7.70 23.53
N PHE A 75 31.39 -6.63 23.76
CA PHE A 75 32.59 -6.57 24.59
C PHE A 75 32.45 -5.50 25.67
N THR A 76 33.39 -5.51 26.62
CA THR A 76 33.47 -4.49 27.67
C THR A 76 34.44 -3.40 27.28
N PHE A 77 33.95 -2.19 27.06
CA PHE A 77 34.80 -1.01 26.90
C PHE A 77 35.16 -0.42 28.27
N ASN A 78 36.43 -0.07 28.48
CA ASN A 78 36.92 0.54 29.72
C ASN A 78 37.35 2.00 29.47
N LEU A 79 36.72 2.92 30.20
CA LEU A 79 37.03 4.35 30.19
C LEU A 79 37.45 4.76 31.61
N TYR A 80 38.76 4.82 31.84
CA TYR A 80 39.40 5.20 33.10
C TYR A 80 38.91 4.37 34.30
N GLY A 81 38.83 3.05 34.11
CA GLY A 81 38.37 2.08 35.11
C GLY A 81 36.85 1.85 35.13
N ASP A 82 36.06 2.75 34.55
CA ASP A 82 34.61 2.55 34.41
C ASP A 82 34.35 1.66 33.20
N THR A 83 33.52 0.62 33.37
CA THR A 83 33.25 -0.36 32.32
C THR A 83 31.86 -0.19 31.73
N TYR A 84 31.76 -0.35 30.42
CA TYR A 84 30.52 -0.16 29.66
C TYR A 84 30.31 -1.30 28.68
N THR A 85 29.07 -1.79 28.62
CA THR A 85 28.61 -2.81 27.66
C THR A 85 27.58 -2.22 26.69
N SER A 86 27.43 -0.90 26.65
CA SER A 86 26.60 -0.19 25.69
C SER A 86 27.07 1.27 25.56
N CYS A 87 26.71 1.92 24.45
CA CYS A 87 27.03 3.32 24.20
C CYS A 87 25.98 3.99 23.30
N PHE A 88 26.16 5.29 23.05
CA PHE A 88 25.36 6.08 22.13
C PHE A 88 26.30 6.79 21.16
N ILE A 89 25.98 6.75 19.87
CA ILE A 89 26.69 7.55 18.86
C ILE A 89 25.94 8.86 18.70
N ASN A 90 26.66 9.96 18.74
CA ASN A 90 26.14 11.31 18.57
C ASN A 90 26.48 11.85 17.18
N ASN A 91 25.53 12.53 16.54
CA ASN A 91 25.76 13.23 15.28
C ASN A 91 26.91 14.25 15.41
N ASN A 92 27.00 14.93 16.55
CA ASN A 92 28.03 15.91 16.93
C ASN A 92 29.41 15.30 17.25
N GLY A 93 29.78 14.18 16.62
CA GLY A 93 31.14 13.66 16.57
C GLY A 93 31.71 13.08 17.87
N ASN A 94 30.85 12.51 18.71
CA ASN A 94 31.24 11.84 19.97
C ASN A 94 30.48 10.53 20.20
N ILE A 95 31.05 9.66 21.03
CA ILE A 95 30.40 8.48 21.61
C ILE A 95 30.25 8.71 23.11
N SER A 96 29.03 8.57 23.64
CA SER A 96 28.73 8.70 25.07
C SER A 96 28.27 7.38 25.68
N PHE A 97 28.40 7.21 27.00
CA PHE A 97 28.22 5.90 27.64
C PHE A 97 27.08 5.79 28.67
N LEU A 98 26.51 6.91 29.12
CA LEU A 98 25.40 6.89 30.08
C LEU A 98 24.04 7.24 29.47
N GLN A 99 24.03 8.20 28.56
CA GLN A 99 22.85 8.71 27.91
C GLN A 99 23.21 9.32 26.55
N ALA A 100 22.22 9.41 25.66
CA ALA A 100 22.32 10.22 24.46
C ALA A 100 22.68 11.67 24.82
N PHE A 101 23.49 12.30 23.98
CA PHE A 101 24.01 13.64 24.22
C PHE A 101 23.63 14.53 23.04
N GLY A 102 23.04 15.70 23.27
CA GLY A 102 22.54 16.59 22.19
C GLY A 102 23.15 17.98 22.25
N THR A 103 24.33 18.14 22.88
CA THR A 103 24.99 19.44 22.99
C THR A 103 25.86 19.68 21.76
N PHE A 104 25.51 20.70 20.98
CA PHE A 104 26.22 21.16 19.78
C PHE A 104 27.52 21.93 20.10
N SER A 105 27.53 22.71 21.18
CA SER A 105 28.69 23.51 21.56
C SER A 105 29.67 22.72 22.44
N ALA A 106 30.87 22.47 21.92
CA ALA A 106 31.89 21.72 22.62
C ALA A 106 32.51 22.49 23.80
N THR A 107 32.98 21.75 24.80
CA THR A 107 33.74 22.28 25.94
C THR A 107 35.06 21.56 26.04
N ALA A 108 36.11 22.28 26.43
CA ALA A 108 37.41 21.67 26.72
C ALA A 108 37.31 20.55 27.77
N PHE A 109 38.22 19.59 27.69
CA PHE A 109 38.42 18.60 28.74
C PHE A 109 39.48 19.08 29.75
N PRO A 110 39.33 18.75 31.05
CA PRO A 110 38.32 17.86 31.62
C PRO A 110 36.96 18.55 31.80
N ASN A 111 35.89 17.78 31.63
CA ASN A 111 34.52 18.18 31.96
C ASN A 111 33.94 17.23 33.03
N ALA A 112 33.19 17.76 34.00
CA ALA A 112 32.66 17.00 35.13
C ALA A 112 31.41 16.15 34.85
N ASN A 113 30.79 16.26 33.66
CA ASN A 113 29.50 15.64 33.37
C ASN A 113 29.52 14.70 32.15
N ASN A 114 30.47 14.91 31.25
CA ASN A 114 30.42 14.34 29.90
C ASN A 114 31.27 13.05 29.81
N ARG A 115 30.67 11.88 29.96
CA ARG A 115 31.39 10.60 29.78
C ARG A 115 31.44 10.22 28.30
N MET A 116 32.54 10.52 27.62
CA MET A 116 32.61 10.35 26.17
C MET A 116 34.00 10.10 25.63
N VAL A 117 34.02 9.53 24.42
CA VAL A 117 35.16 9.53 23.51
C VAL A 117 34.76 10.39 22.31
N ALA A 118 35.53 11.45 22.06
CA ALA A 118 35.22 12.48 21.08
C ALA A 118 36.36 12.56 20.03
N PRO A 119 36.27 11.82 18.91
CA PRO A 119 37.20 12.01 17.81
C PRO A 119 37.11 13.43 17.24
N PHE A 120 35.92 14.05 17.27
CA PHE A 120 35.75 15.45 16.89
C PHE A 120 34.41 16.00 17.39
N TRP A 121 34.34 16.49 18.63
CA TRP A 121 33.11 17.06 19.15
C TRP A 121 32.90 18.49 18.66
N ALA A 122 31.88 18.69 17.81
CA ALA A 122 31.49 19.96 17.20
C ALA A 122 30.01 19.95 16.77
N ASP A 123 29.53 21.08 16.24
CA ASP A 123 28.15 21.31 15.77
C ASP A 123 27.94 20.73 14.35
N VAL A 124 27.88 19.39 14.27
CA VAL A 124 27.79 18.63 13.02
C VAL A 124 26.37 18.64 12.50
N ASP A 125 26.19 18.85 11.20
CA ASP A 125 24.88 18.75 10.55
C ASP A 125 24.94 17.80 9.34
N THR A 126 24.12 16.75 9.39
CA THR A 126 24.04 15.74 8.33
C THR A 126 22.84 15.97 7.39
N ARG A 127 22.09 17.06 7.58
CA ARG A 127 20.99 17.47 6.71
C ARG A 127 21.51 18.31 5.53
N GLY A 128 20.63 18.61 4.56
CA GLY A 128 20.98 19.45 3.40
C GLY A 128 22.08 18.91 2.50
N ASN A 129 22.21 17.58 2.41
CA ASN A 129 23.31 16.86 1.74
C ASN A 129 24.63 16.87 2.54
N GLY A 130 24.62 17.26 3.82
CA GLY A 130 25.67 16.91 4.78
C GLY A 130 25.79 15.38 4.81
N GLY A 131 27.00 14.84 4.88
CA GLY A 131 27.24 13.41 4.78
C GLY A 131 26.59 12.57 5.89
N GLN A 132 27.08 11.36 6.13
CA GLN A 132 26.38 10.39 6.98
C GLN A 132 27.27 9.82 8.07
N VAL A 133 26.65 9.40 9.17
CA VAL A 133 27.31 8.70 10.28
C VAL A 133 27.03 7.21 10.18
N TRP A 134 28.09 6.41 10.05
CA TRP A 134 28.02 4.96 9.89
C TRP A 134 28.72 4.27 11.05
N TYR A 135 28.24 3.09 11.43
CA TYR A 135 28.89 2.29 12.46
C TYR A 135 28.88 0.80 12.17
N LYS A 136 29.82 0.08 12.76
CA LYS A 136 29.94 -1.38 12.69
C LYS A 136 30.35 -1.91 14.05
N ILE A 137 29.74 -3.00 14.49
CA ILE A 137 30.09 -3.67 15.75
C ILE A 137 30.53 -5.10 15.44
N THR A 138 31.71 -5.47 15.91
CA THR A 138 32.26 -6.83 15.89
C THR A 138 32.25 -7.38 17.32
N PRO A 139 32.58 -8.67 17.55
CA PRO A 139 32.65 -9.23 18.90
C PRO A 139 33.62 -8.49 19.85
N THR A 140 34.62 -7.77 19.32
CA THR A 140 35.72 -7.17 20.08
C THR A 140 35.95 -5.68 19.81
N ALA A 141 35.27 -5.09 18.82
CA ALA A 141 35.45 -3.70 18.41
C ALA A 141 34.17 -3.04 17.90
N MET A 142 34.14 -1.70 17.98
CA MET A 142 33.13 -0.86 17.35
C MET A 142 33.81 0.25 16.56
N TYR A 143 33.37 0.43 15.32
CA TYR A 143 33.84 1.43 14.37
C TYR A 143 32.74 2.46 14.18
N VAL A 144 33.08 3.75 14.18
CA VAL A 144 32.14 4.83 13.86
C VAL A 144 32.81 5.83 12.94
N ASN A 145 32.17 6.12 11.81
CA ASN A 145 32.67 7.01 10.77
C ASN A 145 31.68 8.17 10.56
N TRP A 146 32.18 9.40 10.67
CA TRP A 146 31.49 10.59 10.18
C TRP A 146 32.06 10.89 8.79
N VAL A 147 31.27 10.60 7.75
CA VAL A 147 31.74 10.60 6.36
C VAL A 147 31.23 11.86 5.67
N GLY A 148 32.13 12.83 5.44
CA GLY A 148 31.81 14.04 4.67
C GLY A 148 30.72 14.88 5.30
N VAL A 149 30.71 14.96 6.64
CA VAL A 149 29.67 15.64 7.41
C VAL A 149 29.83 17.16 7.33
N GLY A 150 28.71 17.85 7.18
CA GLY A 150 28.66 19.31 7.16
C GLY A 150 28.54 19.90 8.56
N TYR A 151 28.28 21.20 8.63
CA TYR A 151 28.10 21.94 9.88
C TYR A 151 26.81 22.73 9.87
N PHE A 152 26.33 23.11 11.05
CA PHE A 152 25.09 23.85 11.20
C PHE A 152 25.07 25.15 10.35
N ASN A 153 23.98 25.54 9.69
CA ASN A 153 22.65 24.95 9.55
C ASN A 153 22.51 24.41 8.11
N GLN A 154 22.84 23.15 7.89
CA GLN A 154 22.86 22.49 6.57
C GLN A 154 23.94 23.02 5.62
N GLN A 155 25.05 23.51 6.17
CA GLN A 155 26.17 24.01 5.38
C GLN A 155 27.05 22.84 4.93
N THR A 156 27.23 22.71 3.62
CA THR A 156 27.97 21.60 2.99
C THR A 156 29.07 22.08 2.05
N ASP A 157 29.37 23.38 2.06
CA ASP A 157 30.49 23.98 1.32
C ASP A 157 31.84 23.52 1.88
N LYS A 158 31.86 23.06 3.14
CA LYS A 158 32.99 22.37 3.78
C LYS A 158 32.51 21.08 4.43
N ARG A 159 33.35 20.06 4.44
CA ARG A 159 33.03 18.73 4.95
C ARG A 159 34.19 18.12 5.74
N ASN A 160 33.86 17.33 6.76
CA ASN A 160 34.85 16.62 7.59
C ASN A 160 34.70 15.10 7.44
N TRP A 161 35.84 14.39 7.46
CA TRP A 161 35.92 12.93 7.50
C TRP A 161 36.77 12.48 8.68
N PHE A 162 36.13 11.91 9.70
CA PHE A 162 36.80 11.41 10.90
C PHE A 162 36.15 10.10 11.41
N GLN A 163 36.96 9.27 12.05
CA GLN A 163 36.60 7.94 12.53
C GLN A 163 37.10 7.74 13.97
N VAL A 164 36.32 6.99 14.75
CA VAL A 164 36.78 6.37 16.00
C VAL A 164 36.57 4.86 15.94
N ILE A 165 37.53 4.14 16.51
CA ILE A 165 37.40 2.71 16.82
C ILE A 165 37.59 2.54 18.32
N ILE A 166 36.66 1.86 19.00
CA ILE A 166 36.78 1.44 20.40
C ILE A 166 36.78 -0.07 20.52
N THR A 167 37.60 -0.64 21.40
CA THR A 167 37.78 -2.10 21.52
C THR A 167 37.81 -2.56 22.98
N ASP A 168 37.92 -3.88 23.17
CA ASP A 168 38.14 -4.52 24.48
C ASP A 168 39.60 -4.41 24.98
N GLY A 169 40.50 -3.82 24.18
CA GLY A 169 41.94 -3.73 24.45
C GLY A 169 42.79 -4.87 23.90
N ASN A 170 42.19 -5.93 23.34
CA ASN A 170 42.89 -7.08 22.76
C ASN A 170 42.68 -7.22 21.25
N ASP A 171 41.86 -6.35 20.64
CA ASP A 171 41.66 -6.36 19.20
C ASP A 171 42.89 -5.78 18.46
N PRO A 172 43.49 -6.52 17.50
CA PRO A 172 44.66 -6.06 16.77
C PRO A 172 44.41 -4.80 15.94
N VAL A 173 43.16 -4.45 15.62
CA VAL A 173 42.84 -3.28 14.77
C VAL A 173 43.25 -1.94 15.41
N VAL A 174 43.28 -1.88 16.74
CA VAL A 174 43.78 -0.71 17.50
C VAL A 174 45.16 -1.01 18.12
N GLY A 175 45.64 -2.25 18.02
CA GLY A 175 46.87 -2.72 18.65
C GLY A 175 46.65 -3.27 20.07
N ILE A 176 47.31 -4.38 20.38
CA ILE A 176 47.17 -5.06 21.68
C ILE A 176 47.60 -4.12 22.83
N GLY A 177 46.73 -3.98 23.83
CA GLY A 177 46.91 -3.09 24.99
C GLY A 177 46.39 -1.67 24.78
N LYS A 178 45.86 -1.35 23.60
CA LYS A 178 45.21 -0.07 23.26
C LYS A 178 43.74 -0.34 22.94
N ASN A 179 42.86 0.61 23.28
CA ASN A 179 41.42 0.41 23.14
C ASN A 179 40.67 1.59 22.50
N VAL A 180 41.38 2.64 22.07
CA VAL A 180 40.82 3.73 21.28
C VAL A 180 41.76 4.10 20.13
N SER A 181 41.20 4.24 18.92
CA SER A 181 41.89 4.80 17.75
C SER A 181 41.05 5.93 17.14
N PHE A 182 41.68 7.07 16.83
CA PHE A 182 41.15 8.14 16.01
C PHE A 182 41.86 8.16 14.66
N CYS A 183 41.11 8.44 13.60
CA CYS A 183 41.63 8.56 12.26
C CYS A 183 40.92 9.70 11.51
N TYR A 184 41.68 10.49 10.76
CA TYR A 184 41.18 11.63 10.00
C TYR A 184 41.62 11.50 8.55
N LYS A 185 40.75 11.94 7.64
CA LYS A 185 41.11 12.12 6.22
C LYS A 185 41.29 13.60 5.95
N ASP A 186 40.20 14.28 5.64
CA ASP A 186 40.15 15.69 5.31
C ASP A 186 39.22 16.41 6.28
N MET A 187 39.72 17.45 6.94
CA MET A 187 39.03 18.22 7.97
C MET A 187 38.99 19.69 7.56
N GLN A 188 37.82 20.18 7.17
CA GLN A 188 37.63 21.48 6.52
C GLN A 188 36.90 22.53 7.37
N TRP A 189 36.29 22.16 8.49
CA TRP A 189 35.55 23.09 9.35
C TRP A 189 35.66 22.74 10.83
N THR A 190 35.46 23.71 11.72
CA THR A 190 35.61 23.56 13.18
C THR A 190 34.35 23.76 13.99
N THR A 191 33.46 24.67 13.57
CA THR A 191 32.27 25.02 14.33
C THR A 191 31.12 25.48 13.45
N GLY A 192 29.89 25.19 13.89
CA GLY A 192 28.66 25.70 13.29
C GLY A 192 28.29 27.10 13.76
N SER A 193 27.32 27.73 13.09
CA SER A 193 26.88 29.08 13.45
C SER A 193 26.05 29.16 14.73
N ALA A 194 25.45 28.05 15.20
CA ALA A 194 24.80 28.01 16.51
C ALA A 194 25.83 28.06 17.66
N SER A 195 27.05 27.57 17.39
CA SER A 195 28.23 27.71 18.24
C SER A 195 29.02 29.00 17.99
N GLN A 196 28.38 30.06 17.50
CA GLN A 196 28.98 31.40 17.24
C GLN A 196 29.98 31.42 16.08
N GLY A 197 30.07 30.34 15.28
CA GLY A 197 30.93 30.28 14.10
C GLY A 197 30.40 31.10 12.92
N VAL A 198 31.31 31.50 12.03
CA VAL A 198 30.99 32.12 10.73
C VAL A 198 31.72 31.33 9.64
N GLY A 199 30.97 30.78 8.68
CA GLY A 199 31.53 30.01 7.57
C GLY A 199 32.32 28.76 8.00
N GLY A 200 32.02 28.20 9.17
CA GLY A 200 32.68 27.00 9.70
C GLY A 200 33.77 27.27 10.74
N PHE A 201 34.07 28.53 11.09
CA PHE A 201 35.23 28.93 11.92
C PHE A 201 34.94 30.04 12.94
N GLY A 202 35.87 30.28 13.87
CA GLY A 202 35.97 31.45 14.77
C GLY A 202 35.01 31.47 15.98
N GLY A 203 34.16 30.45 16.13
CA GLY A 203 33.21 30.28 17.23
C GLY A 203 33.76 29.46 18.40
N ILE A 204 32.90 28.69 19.06
CA ILE A 204 33.30 27.78 20.13
C ILE A 204 34.16 26.64 19.52
N PRO A 205 35.42 26.46 19.95
CA PRO A 205 36.30 25.47 19.33
C PRO A 205 35.80 24.03 19.50
N ALA A 206 35.94 23.23 18.44
CA ALA A 206 35.78 21.78 18.48
C ALA A 206 36.75 21.18 19.51
N THR A 207 36.39 20.04 20.09
CA THR A 207 37.22 19.35 21.10
C THR A 207 37.51 17.92 20.68
N VAL A 208 38.77 17.51 20.74
CA VAL A 208 39.23 16.15 20.38
C VAL A 208 39.86 15.49 21.60
N GLY A 209 39.41 14.30 21.97
CA GLY A 209 39.92 13.58 23.15
C GLY A 209 38.96 12.57 23.75
N ALA A 210 39.19 12.18 25.00
CA ALA A 210 38.29 11.36 25.80
C ALA A 210 38.18 11.90 27.23
N ASN A 211 37.00 11.78 27.83
CA ASN A 211 36.70 12.35 29.13
C ASN A 211 35.88 11.37 29.97
N ARG A 212 36.37 11.04 31.17
CA ARG A 212 35.66 10.16 32.11
C ARG A 212 34.39 10.80 32.67
N GLY A 213 34.31 12.13 32.67
CA GLY A 213 33.19 12.86 33.27
C GLY A 213 33.26 12.97 34.78
N ASN A 214 34.46 13.13 35.34
CA ASN A 214 34.67 13.40 36.78
C ASN A 214 35.48 14.69 37.04
N GLY A 215 35.81 15.45 35.98
CA GLY A 215 36.58 16.68 36.08
C GLY A 215 38.09 16.49 36.26
N THR A 216 38.61 15.26 36.20
CA THR A 216 40.05 14.98 36.46
C THR A 216 40.67 13.99 35.48
N ASP A 217 39.99 12.89 35.15
CA ASP A 217 40.53 11.85 34.25
C ASP A 217 40.07 12.10 32.81
N PHE A 218 41.01 12.49 31.96
CA PHE A 218 40.76 12.83 30.57
C PHE A 218 42.04 12.77 29.73
N ILE A 219 41.85 12.88 28.43
CA ILE A 219 42.89 13.20 27.45
C ILE A 219 42.30 14.21 26.48
N GLN A 220 43.08 15.24 26.14
CA GLN A 220 42.76 16.18 25.06
C GLN A 220 43.91 16.13 24.06
N PHE A 221 43.60 16.13 22.76
CA PHE A 221 44.58 16.23 21.68
C PHE A 221 44.69 17.65 21.12
N GLY A 222 43.62 18.43 21.24
CA GLY A 222 43.60 19.81 20.79
C GLY A 222 42.19 20.37 20.81
N ARG A 223 42.11 21.67 20.58
CA ARG A 223 40.86 22.38 20.30
C ARG A 223 41.03 23.13 19.01
N PHE A 224 40.02 23.17 18.16
CA PHE A 224 40.16 23.71 16.81
C PHE A 224 39.08 24.73 16.54
N ASP A 225 39.45 25.93 16.06
CA ASP A 225 38.48 26.99 15.72
C ASP A 225 38.72 27.67 14.37
N HIS A 226 39.86 27.50 13.71
CA HIS A 226 40.17 28.19 12.46
C HIS A 226 40.82 27.30 11.39
N ALA A 227 40.99 27.86 10.20
CA ALA A 227 41.65 27.20 9.08
C ALA A 227 43.16 27.35 9.18
N GLY A 228 43.91 26.27 8.92
CA GLY A 228 45.36 26.28 9.04
C GLY A 228 45.87 24.92 9.47
N SER A 229 47.19 24.78 9.52
CA SER A 229 47.88 23.58 10.05
C SER A 229 48.79 23.91 11.23
N ASP A 230 48.65 25.12 11.79
CA ASP A 230 49.30 25.51 13.03
C ASP A 230 48.76 24.66 14.17
N TYR A 231 49.68 24.24 15.03
CA TYR A 231 49.40 23.42 16.20
C TYR A 231 50.46 23.71 17.26
N ASP A 232 50.05 24.19 18.42
CA ASP A 232 50.97 24.51 19.52
C ASP A 232 50.88 23.51 20.69
N GLY A 233 49.97 22.53 20.61
CA GLY A 233 49.84 21.43 21.55
C GLY A 233 48.44 21.33 22.16
N PRO A 234 48.13 20.26 22.91
CA PRO A 234 46.76 19.98 23.31
C PRO A 234 46.06 21.01 24.21
N PHE A 235 46.84 21.86 24.88
CA PHE A 235 46.36 22.83 25.88
C PHE A 235 46.72 24.29 25.55
N GLY A 236 47.21 24.55 24.34
CA GLY A 236 47.54 25.90 23.91
C GLY A 236 46.32 26.65 23.35
N ILE A 237 46.57 27.55 22.41
CA ILE A 237 45.51 28.33 21.76
C ILE A 237 44.75 27.40 20.82
N PRO A 238 43.43 27.60 20.57
CA PRO A 238 42.74 26.83 19.56
C PRO A 238 43.47 26.82 18.21
N ASP A 239 43.66 25.63 17.66
CA ASP A 239 44.55 25.31 16.55
C ASP A 239 43.84 25.30 15.18
N GLY A 240 44.65 25.27 14.12
CA GLY A 240 44.20 25.10 12.75
C GLY A 240 43.73 23.67 12.45
N ILE A 241 42.52 23.54 11.91
CA ILE A 241 41.88 22.23 11.72
C ILE A 241 42.60 21.29 10.75
N SER A 242 43.29 21.83 9.76
CA SER A 242 44.00 21.06 8.75
C SER A 242 45.26 20.40 9.31
N TRP A 243 45.64 20.67 10.56
CA TRP A 243 46.63 19.87 11.26
C TRP A 243 46.12 18.45 11.51
N LEU A 244 44.82 18.23 11.66
CA LEU A 244 44.28 16.87 11.83
C LEU A 244 44.31 16.05 10.53
N ASP A 245 44.46 16.67 9.36
CA ASP A 245 44.43 15.96 8.08
C ASP A 245 45.41 14.78 8.07
N PHE A 246 44.92 13.60 7.71
CA PHE A 246 45.67 12.34 7.66
C PHE A 246 46.36 11.91 8.97
N LYS A 247 46.01 12.51 10.12
CA LYS A 247 46.53 12.07 11.42
C LYS A 247 45.78 10.86 11.95
N ASN A 248 46.47 10.13 12.80
CA ASN A 248 45.90 9.07 13.62
C ASN A 248 46.40 9.19 15.06
N PHE A 249 45.55 8.79 16.01
CA PHE A 249 45.90 8.70 17.42
C PHE A 249 45.48 7.34 17.95
N VAL A 250 46.42 6.57 18.47
CA VAL A 250 46.17 5.24 19.03
C VAL A 250 46.61 5.24 20.49
N TYR A 251 45.67 5.01 21.40
CA TYR A 251 45.90 5.16 22.83
C TYR A 251 45.03 4.24 23.68
N THR A 252 45.29 4.24 24.99
CA THR A 252 44.55 3.43 25.95
C THR A 252 43.84 4.32 26.95
N THR A 253 42.55 4.05 27.19
CA THR A 253 41.76 4.65 28.27
C THR A 253 41.64 3.71 29.46
N VAL A 254 42.28 2.54 29.44
CA VAL A 254 42.24 1.54 30.54
C VAL A 254 43.11 1.94 31.74
N THR A 255 43.65 3.16 31.74
CA THR A 255 44.47 3.68 32.84
C THR A 255 43.63 3.97 34.08
N SER A 256 44.20 3.72 35.26
CA SER A 256 43.67 4.15 36.56
C SER A 256 44.52 5.26 37.19
N THR A 257 45.51 5.78 36.46
CA THR A 257 46.40 6.85 36.88
C THR A 257 46.10 8.12 36.09
N GLN A 258 46.36 9.28 36.68
CA GLN A 258 46.27 10.57 36.00
C GLN A 258 47.35 10.75 34.92
N ASN A 259 48.43 9.95 34.96
CA ASN A 259 49.46 9.93 33.93
C ASN A 259 49.16 8.84 32.88
N ILE A 260 49.23 9.20 31.60
CA ILE A 260 49.07 8.39 30.39
C ILE A 260 50.38 8.57 29.60
N PRO A 261 50.96 7.50 29.04
CA PRO A 261 52.20 7.64 28.26
C PRO A 261 52.01 8.60 27.07
N PRO A 262 53.09 9.26 26.60
CA PRO A 262 53.04 10.13 25.43
C PRO A 262 52.40 9.43 24.23
N ILE A 263 51.63 10.15 23.43
CA ILE A 263 50.93 9.54 22.29
C ILE A 263 51.62 9.95 21.01
N ALA A 264 52.08 8.94 20.25
CA ALA A 264 52.62 9.18 18.94
C ALA A 264 51.53 9.76 18.03
N ALA A 265 51.87 10.84 17.33
CA ALA A 265 51.01 11.54 16.39
C ALA A 265 51.61 11.46 14.99
N GLY A 266 50.75 11.24 13.99
CA GLY A 266 51.19 11.14 12.58
C GLY A 266 51.98 9.87 12.29
N LEU A 267 51.55 8.72 12.84
CA LEU A 267 52.22 7.46 12.61
C LEU A 267 52.05 7.01 11.15
N TYR A 268 53.16 6.63 10.51
CA TYR A 268 53.13 5.74 9.35
C TYR A 268 52.46 4.45 9.79
N LEU A 269 51.24 4.16 9.32
CA LEU A 269 50.58 2.87 9.58
C LEU A 269 51.06 1.76 8.66
N CYS A 270 52.14 2.01 7.92
CA CYS A 270 52.79 1.02 7.11
C CYS A 270 53.50 0.00 7.99
N ASP A 271 53.27 -1.28 7.75
CA ASP A 271 54.05 -2.36 8.36
C ASP A 271 55.55 -2.27 7.99
N THR A 272 55.89 -1.67 6.84
CA THR A 272 57.28 -1.47 6.38
C THR A 272 57.42 -0.22 5.49
N LEU A 273 58.56 0.47 5.55
CA LEU A 273 58.96 1.57 4.67
C LEU A 273 60.14 1.14 3.78
N ARG A 274 60.32 1.70 2.59
CA ARG A 274 61.42 1.35 1.68
C ARG A 274 62.47 2.44 1.55
N ALA A 275 63.73 2.01 1.61
CA ALA A 275 64.90 2.83 1.33
C ALA A 275 65.78 2.20 0.24
N CYS A 276 66.61 3.02 -0.39
CA CYS A 276 67.42 2.63 -1.55
C CYS A 276 68.90 2.78 -1.23
N VAL A 277 69.69 1.78 -1.60
CA VAL A 277 71.14 1.84 -1.41
C VAL A 277 71.72 3.11 -2.05
N GLY A 278 72.47 3.88 -1.26
CA GLY A 278 73.14 5.11 -1.69
C GLY A 278 72.27 6.37 -1.72
N GLN A 279 70.98 6.28 -1.36
CA GLN A 279 70.09 7.44 -1.24
C GLN A 279 69.91 7.80 0.23
N THR A 280 70.07 9.09 0.57
CA THR A 280 69.81 9.59 1.93
C THR A 280 68.32 9.76 2.13
N ALA A 281 67.82 9.38 3.31
CA ALA A 281 66.42 9.51 3.68
C ALA A 281 66.27 9.95 5.14
N ASP A 282 65.22 10.72 5.40
CA ASP A 282 64.81 11.18 6.73
C ASP A 282 63.52 10.48 7.18
N LEU A 283 63.43 10.18 8.48
CA LEU A 283 62.26 9.58 9.13
C LEU A 283 61.98 10.32 10.44
N GLU A 284 60.84 11.02 10.49
CA GLU A 284 60.38 11.80 11.63
C GLU A 284 59.23 11.12 12.38
N LEU A 285 59.19 11.26 13.71
CA LEU A 285 58.04 10.91 14.54
C LEU A 285 57.79 11.96 15.62
N THR A 286 56.52 12.30 15.82
CA THR A 286 56.06 13.24 16.87
C THR A 286 55.33 12.49 18.00
N PHE A 287 55.51 12.95 19.24
CA PHE A 287 54.83 12.50 20.45
C PHE A 287 54.15 13.69 21.14
N LEU A 288 52.89 13.53 21.50
CA LEU A 288 52.11 14.49 22.26
C LEU A 288 52.12 14.12 23.74
N SER A 289 52.30 15.11 24.60
CA SER A 289 52.05 14.98 26.05
C SER A 289 50.55 15.18 26.31
N PRO A 290 49.78 14.12 26.68
CA PRO A 290 48.33 14.22 26.82
C PRO A 290 47.86 14.99 28.06
N GLU A 291 48.73 15.22 29.04
CA GLU A 291 48.44 15.90 30.31
C GLU A 291 48.96 17.34 30.35
N ASN A 292 48.20 18.19 31.06
CA ASN A 292 48.55 19.58 31.22
C ASN A 292 49.86 19.76 32.01
N ASN A 293 50.77 20.58 31.50
CA ASN A 293 52.11 20.88 32.03
C ASN A 293 53.12 19.71 32.03
N GLN A 294 52.90 18.66 31.24
CA GLN A 294 53.91 17.62 31.04
C GLN A 294 54.71 17.81 29.76
N THR A 295 55.96 17.38 29.77
CA THR A 295 56.83 17.38 28.59
C THR A 295 57.27 15.97 28.23
N THR A 296 57.39 15.73 26.92
CA THR A 296 57.90 14.48 26.37
C THR A 296 59.30 14.69 25.82
N VAL A 297 60.18 13.71 26.01
CA VAL A 297 61.46 13.58 25.31
C VAL A 297 61.37 12.39 24.37
N ALA A 298 61.69 12.60 23.09
CA ALA A 298 61.69 11.57 22.07
C ALA A 298 63.13 11.12 21.73
N THR A 299 63.31 9.85 21.40
CA THR A 299 64.58 9.27 20.93
C THR A 299 64.31 8.22 19.85
N SER A 300 65.31 7.91 19.03
CA SER A 300 65.27 6.95 17.93
C SER A 300 66.51 6.05 17.93
N SER A 301 66.37 4.81 17.48
CA SER A 301 67.48 3.86 17.34
C SER A 301 67.28 2.90 16.18
N ALA A 302 68.29 2.73 15.34
CA ALA A 302 68.31 1.76 14.24
C ALA A 302 69.65 0.99 14.22
N PRO A 303 69.86 0.02 15.12
CA PRO A 303 71.18 -0.60 15.33
C PRO A 303 71.71 -1.36 14.12
N THR A 304 70.83 -1.73 13.18
CA THR A 304 71.18 -2.45 11.96
C THR A 304 71.42 -1.55 10.74
N ILE A 305 71.28 -0.23 10.89
CA ILE A 305 71.56 0.77 9.85
C ILE A 305 72.74 1.62 10.33
N SER A 306 73.93 1.36 9.78
CA SER A 306 75.19 1.92 10.27
C SER A 306 75.31 3.44 10.13
N SER A 307 74.57 4.03 9.19
CA SER A 307 74.54 5.47 8.94
C SER A 307 73.47 6.24 9.75
N TRP A 308 72.70 5.57 10.61
CA TRP A 308 71.58 6.22 11.31
C TRP A 308 72.07 7.30 12.28
N THR A 309 71.51 8.50 12.15
CA THR A 309 71.80 9.64 13.04
C THR A 309 70.56 10.49 13.27
N GLU A 310 70.30 10.90 14.51
CA GLU A 310 69.30 11.94 14.80
C GLU A 310 69.80 13.31 14.33
N ILE A 311 69.06 13.95 13.41
CA ILE A 311 69.39 15.26 12.85
C ILE A 311 68.55 16.39 13.46
N ALA A 312 67.39 16.05 14.02
CA ALA A 312 66.54 16.98 14.76
C ALA A 312 65.88 16.24 15.94
N ASN A 313 65.81 16.91 17.10
CA ASN A 313 65.13 16.39 18.28
C ASN A 313 64.62 17.58 19.11
N THR A 314 63.30 17.70 19.23
CA THR A 314 62.62 18.73 20.00
C THR A 314 61.89 18.07 21.16
N SER A 315 62.18 18.48 22.38
CA SER A 315 61.42 18.04 23.57
C SER A 315 60.40 19.12 23.96
N GLY A 316 59.26 18.72 24.51
CA GLY A 316 58.21 19.65 24.91
C GLY A 316 56.84 18.98 25.02
N ILE A 317 55.79 19.80 25.05
CA ILE A 317 54.38 19.33 24.98
C ILE A 317 54.06 18.62 23.65
N VAL A 318 54.79 19.00 22.60
CA VAL A 318 54.87 18.32 21.31
C VAL A 318 56.34 18.01 21.08
N ALA A 319 56.74 16.77 21.28
CA ALA A 319 58.10 16.32 21.09
C ALA A 319 58.25 15.69 19.70
N SER A 320 59.33 15.96 18.97
CA SER A 320 59.60 15.33 17.68
C SER A 320 61.06 14.87 17.59
N VAL A 321 61.30 13.80 16.83
CA VAL A 321 62.64 13.30 16.53
C VAL A 321 62.71 12.88 15.07
N THR A 322 63.75 13.34 14.38
CA THR A 322 64.01 13.02 12.96
C THR A 322 65.35 12.32 12.84
N GLY A 323 65.32 11.08 12.38
CA GLY A 323 66.51 10.29 12.06
C GLY A 323 66.82 10.30 10.56
N GLN A 324 68.08 10.48 10.21
CA GLN A 324 68.60 10.42 8.83
C GLN A 324 69.50 9.20 8.65
N PHE A 325 69.45 8.59 7.47
CA PHE A 325 70.32 7.48 7.10
C PHE A 325 70.53 7.38 5.57
N THR A 326 71.64 6.75 5.17
CA THR A 326 71.98 6.44 3.77
C THR A 326 72.37 4.96 3.68
N PRO A 327 71.46 4.05 3.28
CA PRO A 327 71.75 2.62 3.28
C PRO A 327 72.89 2.24 2.34
N THR A 328 73.65 1.23 2.72
CA THR A 328 74.73 0.64 1.91
C THR A 328 74.32 -0.71 1.33
N ALA A 329 75.07 -1.21 0.34
CA ALA A 329 74.77 -2.50 -0.27
C ALA A 329 74.84 -3.70 0.70
N GLY A 330 75.58 -3.56 1.81
CA GLY A 330 75.66 -4.58 2.86
C GLY A 330 74.44 -4.61 3.78
N GLU A 331 73.57 -3.61 3.69
CA GLU A 331 72.37 -3.43 4.50
C GLU A 331 71.11 -3.70 3.67
N ILE A 332 71.19 -4.45 2.56
CA ILE A 332 70.00 -4.87 1.82
C ILE A 332 69.21 -5.88 2.67
N GLY A 333 67.92 -5.63 2.88
CA GLY A 333 67.05 -6.44 3.73
C GLY A 333 66.13 -5.60 4.63
N PHE A 334 65.54 -6.25 5.63
CA PHE A 334 64.63 -5.60 6.58
C PHE A 334 65.37 -5.17 7.86
N HIS A 335 65.09 -3.95 8.30
CA HIS A 335 65.67 -3.30 9.48
C HIS A 335 64.56 -2.74 10.35
N THR A 336 64.79 -2.59 11.66
CA THR A 336 63.81 -1.98 12.56
C THR A 336 64.37 -0.71 13.16
N VAL A 337 63.62 0.37 13.06
CA VAL A 337 63.85 1.63 13.77
C VAL A 337 62.87 1.72 14.93
N THR A 338 63.40 1.92 16.13
CA THR A 338 62.61 2.07 17.35
C THR A 338 62.61 3.53 17.78
N PHE A 339 61.43 4.11 17.92
CA PHE A 339 61.20 5.43 18.50
C PHE A 339 60.63 5.28 19.91
N THR A 340 61.13 6.07 20.86
CA THR A 340 60.65 6.09 22.25
C THR A 340 60.37 7.51 22.70
N GLY A 341 59.13 7.79 23.07
CA GLY A 341 58.72 9.03 23.75
C GLY A 341 58.52 8.75 25.23
N THR A 342 59.16 9.53 26.11
CA THR A 342 59.04 9.40 27.58
C THR A 342 58.56 10.71 28.20
N ASP A 343 57.50 10.66 29.00
CA ASP A 343 56.98 11.82 29.73
C ASP A 343 57.77 12.09 31.03
N ASP A 344 57.52 13.26 31.63
CA ASP A 344 58.00 13.67 32.95
C ASP A 344 56.95 13.47 34.06
N GLY A 345 55.92 12.64 33.81
CA GLY A 345 54.89 12.29 34.77
C GLY A 345 55.41 11.46 35.95
N THR A 346 54.55 11.20 36.94
CA THR A 346 54.91 10.42 38.15
C THR A 346 53.97 9.21 38.33
N PRO A 347 54.44 7.97 38.12
CA PRO A 347 55.73 7.59 37.53
C PRO A 347 55.81 8.02 36.06
N ASN A 348 57.04 8.17 35.54
CA ASN A 348 57.25 8.46 34.13
C ASN A 348 56.81 7.26 33.30
N LEU A 349 56.13 7.52 32.19
CA LEU A 349 55.68 6.49 31.26
C LEU A 349 56.29 6.74 29.87
N SER A 350 56.44 5.66 29.11
CA SER A 350 57.01 5.71 27.76
C SER A 350 56.08 5.03 26.77
N SER A 351 56.04 5.59 25.56
CA SER A 351 55.49 4.93 24.37
C SER A 351 56.62 4.53 23.44
N ILE A 352 56.56 3.28 22.96
CA ILE A 352 57.54 2.71 22.03
C ILE A 352 56.83 2.42 20.72
N ILE A 353 57.40 2.90 19.62
CA ILE A 353 56.93 2.70 18.25
C ILE A 353 58.05 2.04 17.45
N ASN A 354 57.75 0.95 16.77
CA ASN A 354 58.71 0.27 15.88
C ASN A 354 58.27 0.44 14.43
N ILE A 355 59.19 0.89 13.58
CA ILE A 355 58.99 1.05 12.14
C ILE A 355 59.98 0.11 11.42
N VAL A 356 59.50 -0.71 10.50
CA VAL A 356 60.37 -1.57 9.68
C VAL A 356 60.82 -0.82 8.43
N ILE A 357 62.09 -0.94 8.04
CA ILE A 357 62.66 -0.38 6.82
C ILE A 357 63.22 -1.52 5.94
N GLU A 358 62.69 -1.69 4.74
CA GLU A 358 63.22 -2.55 3.68
C GLU A 358 64.21 -1.75 2.82
N VAL A 359 65.49 -2.12 2.86
CA VAL A 359 66.53 -1.56 2.01
C VAL A 359 66.65 -2.40 0.73
N THR A 360 66.58 -1.74 -0.42
CA THR A 360 66.58 -2.39 -1.74
C THR A 360 67.78 -1.94 -2.60
N PRO A 361 68.24 -2.79 -3.55
CA PRO A 361 69.32 -2.42 -4.47
C PRO A 361 68.97 -1.20 -5.32
N ALA A 362 69.95 -0.31 -5.55
CA ALA A 362 69.78 0.80 -6.49
C ALA A 362 69.66 0.29 -7.95
N PRO A 363 68.80 0.89 -8.79
CA PRO A 363 68.67 0.49 -10.18
C PRO A 363 69.96 0.76 -10.99
N SER A 364 70.33 -0.17 -11.88
CA SER A 364 71.58 -0.09 -12.64
C SER A 364 71.54 0.81 -13.89
N SER A 365 70.35 1.14 -14.42
CA SER A 365 70.18 1.96 -15.63
C SER A 365 68.75 2.54 -15.74
N PRO A 366 68.58 3.75 -16.32
CA PRO A 366 67.26 4.34 -16.53
C PRO A 366 66.43 3.57 -17.58
N PRO A 367 65.10 3.75 -17.60
CA PRO A 367 64.24 3.17 -18.63
C PRO A 367 64.41 3.87 -19.99
N ALA A 368 63.97 3.22 -21.08
CA ALA A 368 64.00 3.74 -22.45
C ALA A 368 62.62 3.67 -23.13
N ILE A 369 62.31 4.64 -23.99
CA ILE A 369 61.03 4.75 -24.71
C ILE A 369 61.18 4.24 -26.15
N VAL A 370 60.25 3.38 -26.58
CA VAL A 370 60.17 2.83 -27.94
C VAL A 370 58.80 3.10 -28.53
N GLY A 371 58.74 3.61 -29.77
CA GLY A 371 57.50 3.83 -30.51
C GLY A 371 57.71 4.69 -31.76
N PRO A 372 56.65 4.91 -32.56
CA PRO A 372 56.68 5.84 -33.68
C PRO A 372 56.96 7.29 -33.24
N ALA A 373 57.92 7.95 -33.92
CA ALA A 373 58.29 9.35 -33.66
C ALA A 373 57.41 10.38 -34.39
N ALA A 374 56.52 9.91 -35.29
CA ALA A 374 55.57 10.76 -36.02
C ALA A 374 54.22 10.04 -36.18
N ILE A 375 53.12 10.77 -36.03
CA ILE A 375 51.74 10.28 -36.22
C ILE A 375 50.92 11.25 -37.07
N CYS A 376 49.88 10.76 -37.73
CA CYS A 376 48.97 11.61 -38.51
C CYS A 376 48.03 12.40 -37.59
N ALA A 377 47.60 13.58 -38.02
CA ALA A 377 46.63 14.38 -37.28
C ALA A 377 45.35 13.57 -36.99
N GLY A 378 44.92 13.55 -35.72
CA GLY A 378 43.76 12.77 -35.26
C GLY A 378 44.01 11.27 -35.05
N GLN A 379 45.18 10.74 -35.43
CA GLN A 379 45.59 9.38 -35.10
C GLN A 379 46.29 9.33 -33.74
N SER A 380 46.42 8.13 -33.19
CA SER A 380 47.17 7.88 -31.97
C SER A 380 48.22 6.81 -32.20
N THR A 381 49.30 6.85 -31.42
CA THR A 381 50.32 5.80 -31.40
C THR A 381 50.58 5.34 -29.96
N THR A 382 51.08 4.13 -29.82
CA THR A 382 51.54 3.61 -28.54
C THR A 382 53.04 3.85 -28.37
N LEU A 383 53.44 4.48 -27.27
CA LEU A 383 54.82 4.51 -26.78
C LEU A 383 54.96 3.45 -25.69
N THR A 384 56.04 2.70 -25.70
CA THR A 384 56.32 1.60 -24.76
C THR A 384 57.61 1.89 -24.00
N ALA A 385 57.56 1.74 -22.68
CA ALA A 385 58.72 1.83 -21.80
C ALA A 385 59.41 0.47 -21.70
N THR A 386 60.74 0.48 -21.71
CA THR A 386 61.59 -0.71 -21.60
C THR A 386 62.65 -0.48 -20.52
N GLY A 387 63.03 -1.53 -19.79
CA GLY A 387 64.01 -1.44 -18.69
C GLY A 387 63.76 -2.48 -17.59
N PRO A 388 64.60 -2.52 -16.54
CA PRO A 388 64.50 -3.51 -15.45
C PRO A 388 63.37 -3.21 -14.43
N PHE A 389 62.50 -2.25 -14.72
CA PHE A 389 61.47 -1.78 -13.81
C PHE A 389 60.14 -2.48 -14.08
N SER A 390 59.40 -2.82 -13.02
CA SER A 390 58.05 -3.37 -13.12
C SER A 390 56.96 -2.30 -13.10
N ASN A 391 57.32 -1.06 -12.73
CA ASN A 391 56.42 0.08 -12.64
C ASN A 391 56.98 1.27 -13.41
N PHE A 392 56.09 2.00 -14.10
CA PHE A 392 56.45 3.12 -14.94
C PHE A 392 55.42 4.24 -14.76
N VAL A 393 55.90 5.48 -14.66
CA VAL A 393 55.08 6.70 -14.63
C VAL A 393 55.59 7.64 -15.70
N TRP A 394 54.71 8.06 -16.59
CA TRP A 394 55.01 8.90 -17.75
C TRP A 394 54.81 10.38 -17.42
N SER A 395 55.52 11.25 -18.15
CA SER A 395 55.47 12.72 -17.96
C SER A 395 54.09 13.34 -18.18
N ASN A 396 53.17 12.62 -18.82
CA ASN A 396 51.77 13.02 -19.01
C ASN A 396 50.86 12.57 -17.84
N GLY A 397 51.43 12.04 -16.76
CA GLY A 397 50.69 11.57 -15.58
C GLY A 397 50.11 10.16 -15.70
N GLN A 398 50.26 9.49 -16.83
CA GLN A 398 49.80 8.11 -17.02
C GLN A 398 50.82 7.12 -16.43
N SER A 399 50.36 5.92 -16.06
CA SER A 399 51.19 4.85 -15.53
C SER A 399 51.06 3.57 -16.36
N GLY A 400 52.06 2.70 -16.26
CA GLY A 400 52.09 1.41 -16.95
C GLY A 400 53.15 1.31 -18.05
N PRO A 401 53.37 0.09 -18.59
CA PRO A 401 54.47 -0.19 -19.51
C PRO A 401 54.32 0.49 -20.88
N SER A 402 53.15 1.06 -21.18
CA SER A 402 52.91 1.78 -22.43
C SER A 402 51.83 2.84 -22.25
N ILE A 403 51.92 3.91 -23.04
CA ILE A 403 50.90 4.95 -23.14
C ILE A 403 50.44 5.12 -24.58
N THR A 404 49.22 5.62 -24.74
CA THR A 404 48.70 6.04 -26.04
C THR A 404 48.79 7.55 -26.15
N VAL A 405 49.39 8.02 -27.24
CA VAL A 405 49.66 9.42 -27.53
C VAL A 405 48.96 9.83 -28.81
N ASN A 406 48.17 10.89 -28.75
CA ASN A 406 47.39 11.44 -29.87
C ASN A 406 47.67 12.95 -30.11
N GLN A 407 48.63 13.52 -29.38
CA GLN A 407 49.05 14.91 -29.49
C GLN A 407 50.57 15.00 -29.62
N PRO A 408 51.11 16.04 -30.28
CA PRO A 408 52.55 16.20 -30.38
C PRO A 408 53.07 16.61 -29.00
N GLY A 409 54.25 16.10 -28.65
CA GLY A 409 54.78 16.32 -27.30
C GLY A 409 56.11 15.65 -27.07
N THR A 410 56.75 16.02 -25.97
CA THR A 410 57.95 15.35 -25.48
C THR A 410 57.58 14.53 -24.24
N PHE A 411 57.86 13.24 -24.32
CA PHE A 411 57.54 12.25 -23.29
C PHE A 411 58.81 11.78 -22.59
N THR A 412 58.76 11.70 -21.26
CA THR A 412 59.73 10.96 -20.45
C THR A 412 58.98 9.90 -19.64
N VAL A 413 59.69 8.85 -19.22
CA VAL A 413 59.14 7.82 -18.34
C VAL A 413 60.08 7.58 -17.16
N THR A 414 59.52 7.55 -15.96
CA THR A 414 60.23 7.23 -14.72
C THR A 414 59.90 5.81 -14.30
N GLY A 415 60.93 4.99 -14.10
CA GLY A 415 60.80 3.61 -13.60
C GLY A 415 61.33 3.50 -12.17
N GLY A 416 60.68 2.69 -11.33
CA GLY A 416 61.04 2.47 -9.92
C GLY A 416 60.07 3.12 -8.92
N THR A 417 60.28 2.86 -7.62
CA THR A 417 59.43 3.39 -6.52
C THR A 417 60.24 4.27 -5.57
N GLY A 418 59.67 5.41 -5.15
CA GLY A 418 60.28 6.31 -4.18
C GLY A 418 61.67 6.79 -4.60
N LEU A 419 62.62 6.76 -3.67
CA LEU A 419 64.02 7.15 -3.92
C LEU A 419 64.76 6.23 -4.92
N CYS A 420 64.17 5.09 -5.34
CA CYS A 420 64.75 4.15 -6.32
C CYS A 420 64.31 4.46 -7.76
N GLN A 421 64.01 5.72 -8.08
CA GLN A 421 63.48 6.11 -9.38
C GLN A 421 64.56 6.60 -10.35
N LEU A 422 64.47 6.19 -11.61
CA LEU A 422 65.25 6.74 -12.71
C LEU A 422 64.33 7.16 -13.85
N THR A 423 64.58 8.35 -14.42
CA THR A 423 63.83 8.90 -15.54
C THR A 423 64.58 8.71 -16.85
N SER A 424 63.85 8.35 -17.92
CA SER A 424 64.38 8.21 -19.27
C SER A 424 64.83 9.54 -19.86
N PRO A 425 65.70 9.51 -20.90
CA PRO A 425 65.85 10.64 -21.81
C PRO A 425 64.51 11.02 -22.48
N PRO A 426 64.34 12.29 -22.92
CA PRO A 426 63.12 12.74 -23.61
C PRO A 426 62.93 12.08 -24.97
N PHE A 427 61.68 11.72 -25.29
CA PHE A 427 61.23 11.16 -26.57
C PHE A 427 60.17 12.06 -27.20
N THR A 428 60.40 12.60 -28.39
CA THR A 428 59.48 13.54 -29.03
C THR A 428 58.61 12.86 -30.10
N VAL A 429 57.31 13.09 -30.03
CA VAL A 429 56.32 12.69 -31.05
C VAL A 429 55.87 13.94 -31.81
N SER A 430 55.94 13.91 -33.14
CA SER A 430 55.44 14.97 -34.02
C SER A 430 54.12 14.58 -34.72
N ILE A 431 53.32 15.58 -35.13
CA ILE A 431 52.12 15.37 -35.94
C ILE A 431 52.38 15.75 -37.40
N VAL A 432 51.93 14.89 -38.33
CA VAL A 432 51.83 15.16 -39.77
C VAL A 432 50.41 15.62 -40.08
N ASN A 433 50.27 16.87 -40.54
CA ASN A 433 48.98 17.46 -40.93
C ASN A 433 48.76 17.27 -42.45
N ALA A 434 47.77 16.46 -42.83
CA ALA A 434 47.29 16.43 -44.21
C ALA A 434 46.40 17.66 -44.50
N PRO A 435 46.38 18.19 -45.73
CA PRO A 435 45.45 19.26 -46.14
C PRO A 435 43.99 18.81 -45.99
N GLU A 436 43.02 19.72 -45.85
CA GLU A 436 41.61 19.34 -45.66
C GLU A 436 41.04 18.61 -46.90
N LEU A 437 40.43 17.43 -46.69
CA LEU A 437 39.78 16.65 -47.75
C LEU A 437 38.27 16.93 -47.77
N SER A 438 37.77 17.54 -48.84
CA SER A 438 36.35 17.87 -48.99
C SER A 438 35.82 17.42 -50.35
N ILE A 439 34.50 17.24 -50.42
CA ILE A 439 33.74 16.95 -51.64
C ILE A 439 32.90 18.18 -51.99
N SER A 440 32.88 18.60 -53.26
CA SER A 440 31.98 19.65 -53.76
C SER A 440 31.19 19.19 -54.99
N GLY A 441 29.93 19.58 -55.07
CA GLY A 441 29.00 19.22 -56.14
C GLY A 441 27.56 19.53 -55.73
N PRO A 442 26.55 19.26 -56.58
CA PRO A 442 25.14 19.36 -56.20
C PRO A 442 24.78 18.31 -55.15
N ASP A 443 24.14 18.72 -54.05
CA ASP A 443 23.68 17.86 -52.95
C ASP A 443 22.24 17.33 -53.17
N LEU A 444 21.56 17.84 -54.20
CA LEU A 444 20.17 17.52 -54.53
C LEU A 444 19.97 17.37 -56.03
N TYR A 445 19.24 16.33 -56.44
CA TYR A 445 18.84 16.14 -57.84
C TYR A 445 17.48 15.45 -57.97
N CYS A 446 16.85 15.59 -59.14
CA CYS A 446 15.64 14.88 -59.53
C CYS A 446 15.81 14.32 -60.95
N GLY A 447 15.65 13.00 -61.12
CA GLY A 447 15.79 12.33 -62.42
C GLY A 447 17.18 12.45 -63.07
N GLU A 448 17.22 12.47 -64.41
CA GLU A 448 18.47 12.60 -65.19
C GLU A 448 18.67 14.06 -65.67
N PRO A 449 19.93 14.53 -65.82
CA PRO A 449 21.20 13.83 -65.62
C PRO A 449 21.68 13.78 -64.16
N LEU A 450 22.46 12.74 -63.81
CA LEU A 450 23.07 12.58 -62.47
C LEU A 450 24.04 13.72 -62.10
N PRO A 451 24.12 14.11 -60.81
CA PRO A 451 25.05 15.14 -60.33
C PRO A 451 26.51 14.68 -60.31
N ASP A 452 27.44 15.63 -60.49
CA ASP A 452 28.89 15.43 -60.43
C ASP A 452 29.49 15.88 -59.09
N LEU A 453 30.23 15.00 -58.43
CA LEU A 453 30.97 15.28 -57.20
C LEU A 453 32.47 15.35 -57.47
N THR A 454 33.15 16.33 -56.89
CA THR A 454 34.58 16.57 -57.07
C THR A 454 35.30 16.62 -55.71
N ALA A 455 36.42 15.91 -55.57
CA ALA A 455 37.25 15.93 -54.37
C ALA A 455 38.20 17.15 -54.36
N SER A 456 38.74 17.53 -53.20
CA SER A 456 39.79 18.55 -53.10
C SER A 456 41.17 18.05 -53.60
N PHE A 457 42.04 18.98 -54.03
CA PHE A 457 43.37 18.67 -54.55
C PHE A 457 44.42 18.54 -53.42
N GLY A 458 45.58 17.92 -53.70
CA GLY A 458 46.75 17.91 -52.80
C GLY A 458 47.06 16.57 -52.12
N TYR A 459 46.45 15.49 -52.57
CA TYR A 459 46.67 14.12 -52.10
C TYR A 459 47.49 13.30 -53.11
N ASP A 460 48.29 12.34 -52.63
CA ASP A 460 49.11 11.45 -53.46
C ASP A 460 48.25 10.47 -54.27
N SER A 461 47.09 10.08 -53.72
CA SER A 461 46.06 9.28 -54.40
C SER A 461 44.70 9.43 -53.71
N LEU A 462 43.62 9.15 -54.45
CA LEU A 462 42.23 9.20 -53.99
C LEU A 462 41.53 7.84 -54.23
N LEU A 463 40.58 7.50 -53.36
CA LEU A 463 39.67 6.37 -53.52
C LEU A 463 38.28 6.76 -53.03
N TRP A 464 37.33 6.89 -53.95
CA TRP A 464 35.93 7.12 -53.63
C TRP A 464 35.28 5.86 -53.07
N SER A 465 34.27 6.05 -52.25
CA SER A 465 33.34 5.00 -51.79
C SER A 465 32.66 4.23 -52.93
N THR A 466 32.60 4.80 -54.14
CA THR A 466 32.16 4.12 -55.37
C THR A 466 33.19 3.13 -55.93
N GLY A 467 34.44 3.20 -55.47
CA GLY A 467 35.58 2.45 -56.00
C GLY A 467 36.40 3.22 -57.04
N GLU A 468 35.94 4.40 -57.47
CA GLU A 468 36.63 5.25 -58.44
C GLU A 468 37.84 5.96 -57.84
N THR A 469 38.82 6.30 -58.66
CA THR A 469 40.05 7.00 -58.23
C THR A 469 40.22 8.39 -58.87
N ASP A 470 39.29 8.78 -59.74
CA ASP A 470 39.33 10.06 -60.43
C ASP A 470 38.99 11.25 -59.51
N GLN A 471 39.36 12.46 -59.93
CA GLN A 471 39.07 13.67 -59.15
C GLN A 471 37.57 14.00 -59.07
N THR A 472 36.80 13.59 -60.09
CA THR A 472 35.36 13.86 -60.25
C THR A 472 34.61 12.57 -60.59
N VAL A 473 33.42 12.37 -60.01
CA VAL A 473 32.55 11.19 -60.22
C VAL A 473 31.10 11.61 -60.44
N PHE A 474 30.35 10.87 -61.26
CA PHE A 474 28.89 11.04 -61.42
C PHE A 474 28.16 10.00 -60.58
N VAL A 475 27.18 10.45 -59.79
CA VAL A 475 26.62 9.60 -58.74
C VAL A 475 25.11 9.76 -58.61
N ALA A 476 24.42 8.65 -58.33
CA ALA A 476 23.01 8.65 -57.95
C ALA A 476 22.84 8.99 -56.46
N GLY A 477 21.60 8.99 -55.96
CA GLY A 477 21.28 9.24 -54.56
C GLY A 477 22.06 8.29 -53.65
N GLY A 478 22.78 8.86 -52.69
CA GLY A 478 23.70 8.13 -51.84
C GLY A 478 24.61 9.05 -51.03
N THR A 479 25.27 8.45 -50.04
CA THR A 479 26.30 9.14 -49.26
C THR A 479 27.66 8.70 -49.74
N TYR A 480 28.47 9.66 -50.17
CA TYR A 480 29.78 9.43 -50.74
C TYR A 480 30.85 9.98 -49.81
N THR A 481 31.88 9.17 -49.60
CA THR A 481 33.16 9.61 -49.02
C THR A 481 34.27 9.41 -50.05
N VAL A 482 35.34 10.19 -49.92
CA VAL A 482 36.60 9.98 -50.62
C VAL A 482 37.71 9.81 -49.59
N THR A 483 38.55 8.80 -49.79
CA THR A 483 39.74 8.53 -49.00
C THR A 483 40.96 9.06 -49.76
N GLY A 484 41.71 9.99 -49.16
CA GLY A 484 42.94 10.52 -49.70
C GLY A 484 44.16 10.04 -48.92
N TYR A 485 45.23 9.68 -49.64
CA TYR A 485 46.52 9.31 -49.05
C TYR A 485 47.51 10.47 -49.20
N TYR A 486 48.13 10.92 -48.10
CA TYR A 486 49.09 12.03 -48.06
C TYR A 486 50.28 11.71 -47.16
N GLN A 487 51.48 11.53 -47.74
CA GLN A 487 52.73 11.26 -46.99
C GLN A 487 52.63 10.14 -45.95
N GLY A 488 51.92 9.06 -46.29
CA GLY A 488 51.69 7.90 -45.39
C GLY A 488 50.50 8.07 -44.43
N CYS A 489 49.84 9.23 -44.43
CA CYS A 489 48.59 9.47 -43.71
C CYS A 489 47.37 9.20 -44.59
N VAL A 490 46.32 8.67 -43.98
CA VAL A 490 45.02 8.44 -44.61
C VAL A 490 44.04 9.48 -44.07
N ASN A 491 43.42 10.25 -44.95
CA ASN A 491 42.36 11.18 -44.61
C ASN A 491 41.08 10.74 -45.33
N VAL A 492 39.93 10.87 -44.68
CA VAL A 492 38.63 10.55 -45.27
C VAL A 492 37.80 11.81 -45.21
N SER A 493 37.19 12.20 -46.33
CA SER A 493 36.31 13.36 -46.37
C SER A 493 35.15 13.17 -45.39
N ALA A 494 34.55 14.29 -44.95
CA ALA A 494 33.20 14.22 -44.41
C ALA A 494 32.26 13.54 -45.44
N PRO A 495 31.26 12.76 -44.99
CA PRO A 495 30.27 12.18 -45.88
C PRO A 495 29.52 13.30 -46.61
N PHE A 496 29.49 13.22 -47.94
CA PHE A 496 28.72 14.10 -48.80
C PHE A 496 27.50 13.34 -49.29
N THR A 497 26.31 13.75 -48.85
CA THR A 497 25.07 13.08 -49.23
C THR A 497 24.46 13.78 -50.42
N VAL A 498 24.31 13.03 -51.51
CA VAL A 498 23.46 13.40 -52.63
C VAL A 498 22.10 12.77 -52.37
N VAL A 499 21.07 13.60 -52.26
CA VAL A 499 19.71 13.12 -52.09
C VAL A 499 19.02 13.16 -53.46
N GLU A 500 18.51 12.02 -53.90
CA GLU A 500 17.46 12.04 -54.92
C GLU A 500 16.19 12.51 -54.24
N GLN A 501 15.78 13.75 -54.52
CA GLN A 501 14.53 14.28 -54.00
C GLN A 501 13.54 14.41 -55.15
N ASP A 502 12.64 13.43 -55.22
CA ASP A 502 11.42 13.51 -56.00
C ASP A 502 10.29 13.82 -55.01
N PRO A 503 9.83 15.08 -54.89
CA PRO A 503 8.70 15.42 -54.02
C PRO A 503 7.38 14.79 -54.50
N GLY A 504 7.35 14.17 -55.69
CA GLY A 504 6.18 13.60 -56.31
C GLY A 504 5.19 14.67 -56.78
N PRO A 505 3.99 14.26 -57.25
CA PRO A 505 2.94 15.20 -57.55
C PRO A 505 2.39 15.89 -56.29
N PRO A 506 2.13 17.22 -56.35
CA PRO A 506 1.64 17.99 -55.21
C PRO A 506 0.33 17.43 -54.68
N THR A 507 0.23 17.19 -53.38
CA THR A 507 -1.02 16.70 -52.78
C THR A 507 -2.00 17.86 -52.58
N ILE A 508 -3.15 17.80 -53.24
CA ILE A 508 -4.25 18.73 -53.01
C ILE A 508 -4.96 18.32 -51.72
N SER A 509 -4.97 19.23 -50.76
CA SER A 509 -5.58 19.11 -49.43
C SER A 509 -6.77 20.06 -49.29
N GLY A 510 -7.58 19.91 -48.25
CA GLY A 510 -8.82 20.66 -48.07
C GLY A 510 -10.05 19.76 -48.12
N ALA A 511 -11.21 20.29 -47.73
CA ALA A 511 -12.43 19.49 -47.67
C ALA A 511 -12.95 19.25 -49.10
N LEU A 512 -12.90 18.00 -49.56
CA LEU A 512 -13.41 17.60 -50.89
C LEU A 512 -14.94 17.46 -50.92
N GLN A 513 -15.59 17.64 -49.78
CA GLN A 513 -17.04 17.63 -49.64
C GLN A 513 -17.49 18.78 -48.73
N TYR A 514 -18.59 19.43 -49.07
CA TYR A 514 -19.18 20.52 -48.30
C TYR A 514 -20.71 20.45 -48.31
N CYS A 515 -21.37 21.12 -47.38
CA CYS A 515 -22.83 21.07 -47.25
C CYS A 515 -23.53 22.00 -48.23
N GLU A 516 -24.75 21.64 -48.62
CA GLU A 516 -25.58 22.44 -49.54
C GLU A 516 -25.51 23.96 -49.28
N GLY A 517 -25.17 24.72 -50.31
CA GLY A 517 -25.09 26.19 -50.26
C GLY A 517 -23.79 26.77 -49.68
N ALA A 518 -22.81 25.95 -49.30
CA ALA A 518 -21.49 26.40 -48.87
C ALA A 518 -20.45 26.37 -50.01
N ASN A 519 -19.20 26.70 -49.69
CA ASN A 519 -18.03 26.50 -50.53
C ASN A 519 -16.91 25.86 -49.69
N THR A 520 -15.85 25.41 -50.35
CA THR A 520 -14.69 24.80 -49.67
C THR A 520 -13.38 25.39 -50.19
N THR A 521 -12.33 25.28 -49.39
CA THR A 521 -10.98 25.70 -49.77
C THR A 521 -10.14 24.47 -50.06
N LEU A 522 -9.52 24.43 -51.23
CA LEU A 522 -8.45 23.50 -51.57
C LEU A 522 -7.11 24.20 -51.36
N SER A 523 -6.15 23.49 -50.81
CA SER A 523 -4.80 23.99 -50.55
C SER A 523 -3.75 22.99 -50.99
N VAL A 524 -2.58 23.48 -51.35
CA VAL A 524 -1.39 22.68 -51.63
C VAL A 524 -0.25 23.21 -50.78
N ASN A 525 0.66 22.34 -50.36
CA ASN A 525 1.93 22.81 -49.82
C ASN A 525 2.88 23.11 -50.99
N GLY A 526 2.98 24.39 -51.36
CA GLY A 526 3.82 24.84 -52.47
C GLY A 526 5.30 24.93 -52.12
N SER A 527 5.66 24.93 -50.83
CA SER A 527 7.04 25.17 -50.35
C SER A 527 8.09 24.17 -50.84
N LEU A 528 7.66 23.00 -51.33
CA LEU A 528 8.54 21.96 -51.89
C LEU A 528 8.79 22.10 -53.40
N TYR A 529 8.15 23.07 -54.06
CA TYR A 529 8.19 23.23 -55.51
C TYR A 529 8.67 24.66 -55.86
N ASP A 530 9.42 24.79 -56.94
CA ASP A 530 9.88 26.08 -57.46
C ASP A 530 8.71 26.89 -58.06
N LEU A 531 7.67 26.21 -58.55
CA LEU A 531 6.47 26.81 -59.13
C LEU A 531 5.25 25.90 -58.96
N ILE A 532 4.09 26.48 -58.68
CA ILE A 532 2.78 25.80 -58.67
C ILE A 532 1.73 26.60 -59.45
N GLN A 533 0.80 25.94 -60.15
CA GLN A 533 -0.28 26.60 -60.87
C GLN A 533 -1.56 25.75 -60.91
N TRP A 534 -2.67 26.29 -60.43
CA TRP A 534 -3.99 25.64 -60.46
C TRP A 534 -4.67 25.75 -61.83
N SER A 535 -5.61 24.84 -62.12
CA SER A 535 -6.47 24.87 -63.32
C SER A 535 -7.40 26.08 -63.39
N THR A 536 -7.58 26.77 -62.26
CA THR A 536 -8.27 28.07 -62.17
C THR A 536 -7.39 29.24 -62.64
N GLY A 537 -6.09 29.01 -62.83
CA GLY A 537 -5.08 30.01 -63.18
C GLY A 537 -4.37 30.63 -61.97
N SER A 538 -4.72 30.26 -60.74
CA SER A 538 -4.07 30.80 -59.53
C SER A 538 -2.69 30.18 -59.29
N PHE A 539 -1.77 30.99 -58.76
CA PHE A 539 -0.45 30.56 -58.25
C PHE A 539 -0.41 30.53 -56.72
N ASP A 540 -1.52 30.89 -56.05
CA ASP A 540 -1.61 30.88 -54.59
C ASP A 540 -1.66 29.43 -54.07
N GLU A 541 -1.13 29.22 -52.86
CA GLU A 541 -1.17 27.91 -52.20
C GLU A 541 -2.59 27.45 -51.83
N SER A 542 -3.62 28.28 -52.00
CA SER A 542 -5.01 27.91 -51.78
C SER A 542 -6.00 28.57 -52.73
N ILE A 543 -7.11 27.89 -53.01
CA ILE A 543 -8.23 28.36 -53.82
C ILE A 543 -9.57 28.02 -53.14
N THR A 544 -10.56 28.92 -53.20
CA THR A 544 -11.93 28.63 -52.77
C THR A 544 -12.80 28.24 -53.95
N VAL A 545 -13.50 27.12 -53.82
CA VAL A 545 -14.16 26.42 -54.93
C VAL A 545 -15.52 25.86 -54.52
N THR A 546 -16.36 25.59 -55.53
CA THR A 546 -17.64 24.88 -55.41
C THR A 546 -17.51 23.47 -56.02
N ALA A 547 -18.60 22.71 -56.11
CA ALA A 547 -18.59 21.39 -56.73
C ALA A 547 -18.06 21.45 -58.18
N GLY A 548 -17.09 20.59 -58.48
CA GLY A 548 -16.32 20.65 -59.73
C GLY A 548 -15.00 19.90 -59.63
N SER A 549 -14.24 19.85 -60.73
CA SER A 549 -12.91 19.22 -60.73
C SER A 549 -11.81 20.26 -60.92
N TYR A 550 -10.74 20.12 -60.13
CA TYR A 550 -9.64 21.07 -60.06
C TYR A 550 -8.31 20.31 -60.15
N SER A 551 -7.40 20.79 -61.00
CA SER A 551 -6.04 20.24 -61.12
C SER A 551 -4.99 21.29 -60.79
N ILE A 552 -3.77 20.85 -60.50
CA ILE A 552 -2.60 21.69 -60.24
C ILE A 552 -1.36 21.09 -60.90
N THR A 553 -0.54 21.95 -61.51
CA THR A 553 0.77 21.61 -62.06
C THR A 553 1.86 22.19 -61.15
N ALA A 554 2.90 21.44 -60.83
CA ALA A 554 4.02 21.88 -60.02
C ALA A 554 5.38 21.51 -60.64
N GLN A 555 6.40 22.33 -60.41
CA GLN A 555 7.77 22.14 -60.88
C GLN A 555 8.74 22.07 -59.71
N PHE A 556 9.65 21.08 -59.70
CA PHE A 556 10.78 21.00 -58.77
C PHE A 556 12.05 20.67 -59.55
N LEU A 557 13.02 21.57 -59.55
CA LEU A 557 14.21 21.51 -60.41
C LEU A 557 13.81 21.33 -61.89
N ASN A 558 14.19 20.20 -62.48
CA ASN A 558 13.90 19.76 -63.85
C ASN A 558 12.63 18.88 -63.95
N CYS A 559 11.98 18.53 -62.84
CA CYS A 559 10.83 17.64 -62.79
C CYS A 559 9.49 18.40 -62.76
N ILE A 560 8.50 17.94 -63.52
CA ILE A 560 7.15 18.52 -63.62
C ILE A 560 6.11 17.47 -63.20
N TYR A 561 5.16 17.88 -62.37
CA TYR A 561 4.12 17.02 -61.82
C TYR A 561 2.71 17.61 -61.97
N GLU A 562 1.71 16.74 -62.03
CA GLU A 562 0.28 17.11 -62.10
C GLU A 562 -0.56 16.34 -61.08
N SER A 563 -1.53 17.01 -60.46
CA SER A 563 -2.51 16.43 -59.53
C SER A 563 -3.92 16.92 -59.83
N GLN A 564 -4.96 16.13 -59.52
CA GLN A 564 -6.36 16.48 -59.72
C GLN A 564 -7.26 15.97 -58.59
N VAL A 565 -8.27 16.74 -58.20
CA VAL A 565 -9.35 16.34 -57.27
C VAL A 565 -10.73 16.71 -57.80
N THR A 566 -11.77 16.10 -57.24
CA THR A 566 -13.16 16.48 -57.47
C THR A 566 -13.82 16.86 -56.16
N VAL A 567 -14.46 18.02 -56.12
CA VAL A 567 -15.23 18.51 -54.98
C VAL A 567 -16.71 18.20 -55.20
N GLN A 568 -17.39 17.69 -54.17
CA GLN A 568 -18.81 17.35 -54.20
C GLN A 568 -19.61 18.12 -53.13
N GLU A 569 -20.85 18.46 -53.46
CA GLU A 569 -21.82 19.04 -52.51
C GLU A 569 -22.67 17.90 -51.89
N ILE A 570 -22.83 17.91 -50.55
CA ILE A 570 -23.61 16.93 -49.79
C ILE A 570 -24.97 17.53 -49.42
N VAL A 571 -26.04 16.81 -49.77
CA VAL A 571 -27.43 17.09 -49.35
C VAL A 571 -27.86 16.00 -48.36
N LEU A 572 -28.27 16.40 -47.15
CA LEU A 572 -28.69 15.44 -46.10
C LEU A 572 -30.18 15.08 -46.19
N PRO A 573 -30.56 13.80 -46.02
CA PRO A 573 -31.96 13.40 -45.83
C PRO A 573 -32.49 13.83 -44.44
N PRO A 574 -33.81 13.87 -44.22
CA PRO A 574 -34.40 14.17 -42.90
C PRO A 574 -34.23 13.00 -41.92
N VAL A 575 -33.93 13.30 -40.65
CA VAL A 575 -33.78 12.32 -39.55
C VAL A 575 -34.98 12.34 -38.60
N SER A 576 -35.49 11.17 -38.19
CA SER A 576 -36.58 11.02 -37.22
C SER A 576 -36.28 9.92 -36.20
N ILE A 577 -36.97 9.94 -35.06
CA ILE A 577 -36.82 8.97 -33.96
C ILE A 577 -38.03 8.02 -33.94
N THR A 578 -37.77 6.73 -33.72
CA THR A 578 -38.77 5.66 -33.62
C THR A 578 -38.53 4.82 -32.35
N GLY A 579 -39.58 4.27 -31.76
CA GLY A 579 -39.49 3.44 -30.56
C GLY A 579 -40.72 3.57 -29.65
N PRO A 580 -40.77 2.87 -28.50
CA PRO A 580 -41.86 2.99 -27.54
C PRO A 580 -41.90 4.39 -26.90
N ALA A 581 -43.06 5.03 -26.89
CA ALA A 581 -43.28 6.35 -26.27
C ALA A 581 -43.64 6.28 -24.77
N GLN A 582 -43.77 5.07 -24.22
CA GLN A 582 -44.17 4.82 -22.84
C GLN A 582 -43.32 3.70 -22.22
N LEU A 583 -43.05 3.81 -20.92
CA LEU A 583 -42.39 2.77 -20.12
C LEU A 583 -43.00 2.65 -18.73
N CYS A 584 -42.81 1.50 -18.10
CA CYS A 584 -43.18 1.28 -16.71
C CYS A 584 -42.21 1.97 -15.75
N GLU A 585 -42.70 2.31 -14.56
CA GLU A 585 -41.88 2.95 -13.52
C GLU A 585 -40.62 2.13 -13.20
N GLY A 586 -39.46 2.81 -13.20
CA GLY A 586 -38.14 2.20 -13.00
C GLY A 586 -37.54 1.43 -14.20
N SER A 587 -38.23 1.34 -15.33
CA SER A 587 -37.75 0.61 -16.52
C SER A 587 -36.94 1.49 -17.49
N ILE A 588 -36.47 0.90 -18.60
CA ILE A 588 -35.82 1.59 -19.74
C ILE A 588 -36.41 1.08 -21.07
N VAL A 589 -36.41 1.91 -22.12
CA VAL A 589 -36.87 1.54 -23.47
C VAL A 589 -35.82 1.89 -24.52
N ASN A 590 -35.83 1.17 -25.65
CA ASN A 590 -34.92 1.45 -26.76
C ASN A 590 -35.61 2.33 -27.81
N ILE A 591 -35.02 3.50 -28.10
CA ILE A 591 -35.41 4.39 -29.20
C ILE A 591 -34.30 4.42 -30.25
N SER A 592 -34.66 4.60 -31.52
CA SER A 592 -33.74 4.51 -32.67
C SER A 592 -33.99 5.61 -33.68
N ALA A 593 -32.91 6.19 -34.21
CA ALA A 593 -32.95 7.16 -35.29
C ALA A 593 -33.02 6.48 -36.68
N THR A 594 -33.53 7.18 -37.69
CA THR A 594 -33.54 6.69 -39.09
C THR A 594 -32.12 6.31 -39.55
N PRO A 595 -31.91 5.10 -40.11
CA PRO A 595 -30.62 4.66 -40.63
C PRO A 595 -30.20 5.49 -41.85
N GLY A 596 -28.89 5.55 -42.14
CA GLY A 596 -28.34 6.22 -43.33
C GLY A 596 -27.38 7.38 -43.05
N PHE A 597 -27.02 7.61 -41.79
CA PHE A 597 -26.02 8.59 -41.37
C PHE A 597 -24.79 7.89 -40.79
N GLU A 598 -23.63 8.56 -40.85
CA GLU A 598 -22.36 8.02 -40.34
C GLU A 598 -22.27 8.12 -38.82
N THR A 599 -22.79 9.20 -38.23
CA THR A 599 -22.81 9.38 -36.78
C THR A 599 -24.18 9.80 -36.27
N TYR A 600 -24.43 9.49 -34.99
CA TYR A 600 -25.64 9.82 -34.24
C TYR A 600 -25.25 10.23 -32.83
N THR A 601 -25.58 11.46 -32.44
CA THR A 601 -25.33 12.00 -31.10
C THR A 601 -26.63 12.53 -30.52
N TRP A 602 -27.02 11.99 -29.37
CA TRP A 602 -28.27 12.33 -28.70
C TRP A 602 -28.08 13.48 -27.72
N ASN A 603 -29.16 14.18 -27.38
CA ASN A 603 -29.14 15.31 -26.45
C ASN A 603 -28.76 14.96 -25.00
N ASN A 604 -28.65 13.68 -24.68
CA ASN A 604 -28.11 13.17 -23.41
C ASN A 604 -26.64 12.71 -23.53
N ASN A 605 -25.95 13.09 -24.59
CA ASN A 605 -24.58 12.71 -24.95
C ASN A 605 -24.37 11.22 -25.27
N ALA A 606 -25.44 10.43 -25.40
CA ALA A 606 -25.31 9.06 -25.88
C ALA A 606 -24.97 9.05 -27.38
N VAL A 607 -24.22 8.04 -27.82
CA VAL A 607 -23.79 7.87 -29.22
C VAL A 607 -24.31 6.56 -29.79
N GLY A 608 -24.60 6.55 -31.09
CA GLY A 608 -25.10 5.38 -31.82
C GLY A 608 -26.54 5.55 -32.31
N GLN A 609 -26.90 4.78 -33.34
CA GLN A 609 -28.22 4.86 -33.98
C GLN A 609 -29.38 4.61 -33.00
N SER A 610 -29.16 3.77 -31.98
CA SER A 610 -30.15 3.38 -30.99
C SER A 610 -29.62 3.57 -29.58
N ILE A 611 -30.47 4.04 -28.67
CA ILE A 611 -30.14 4.26 -27.26
C ILE A 611 -31.23 3.71 -26.32
N SER A 612 -30.82 3.25 -25.14
CA SER A 612 -31.72 2.87 -24.05
C SER A 612 -31.96 4.06 -23.13
N VAL A 613 -33.23 4.41 -22.90
CA VAL A 613 -33.63 5.65 -22.26
C VAL A 613 -34.69 5.45 -21.17
N GLN A 614 -34.62 6.31 -20.16
CA GLN A 614 -35.69 6.51 -19.17
C GLN A 614 -36.67 7.59 -19.67
N ALA A 615 -37.70 7.90 -18.88
CA ALA A 615 -38.63 8.98 -19.22
C ALA A 615 -37.90 10.32 -19.42
N GLY A 616 -38.23 11.03 -20.49
CA GLY A 616 -37.53 12.24 -20.90
C GLY A 616 -37.81 12.62 -22.35
N THR A 617 -37.28 13.77 -22.76
CA THR A 617 -37.41 14.28 -24.13
C THR A 617 -36.08 14.13 -24.84
N TYR A 618 -36.08 13.45 -25.99
CA TYR A 618 -34.89 13.12 -26.76
C TYR A 618 -34.91 13.76 -28.14
N PHE A 619 -33.75 14.21 -28.62
CA PHE A 619 -33.51 14.53 -30.02
C PHE A 619 -32.11 14.06 -30.41
N VAL A 620 -31.91 13.77 -31.69
CA VAL A 620 -30.65 13.24 -32.23
C VAL A 620 -30.10 14.16 -33.31
N ALA A 621 -28.80 14.44 -33.23
CA ALA A 621 -28.02 15.03 -34.30
C ALA A 621 -27.40 13.89 -35.12
N ALA A 622 -27.60 13.88 -36.42
CA ALA A 622 -27.05 12.87 -37.33
C ALA A 622 -26.21 13.52 -38.42
N SER A 623 -25.08 12.89 -38.81
CA SER A 623 -24.14 13.48 -39.76
C SER A 623 -23.74 12.54 -40.91
N ILE A 624 -23.44 13.12 -42.08
CA ILE A 624 -22.73 12.47 -43.19
C ILE A 624 -21.61 13.43 -43.60
N GLY A 625 -20.36 13.00 -43.50
CA GLY A 625 -19.20 13.87 -43.66
C GLY A 625 -19.26 15.09 -42.71
N PRO A 626 -18.99 16.31 -43.19
CA PRO A 626 -19.02 17.52 -42.36
C PRO A 626 -20.43 18.04 -42.04
N CYS A 627 -21.49 17.45 -42.60
CA CYS A 627 -22.84 18.00 -42.52
C CYS A 627 -23.64 17.36 -41.39
N THR A 628 -24.33 18.17 -40.59
CA THR A 628 -25.18 17.70 -39.48
C THR A 628 -26.63 18.14 -39.66
N THR A 629 -27.57 17.24 -39.39
CA THR A 629 -29.02 17.50 -39.33
C THR A 629 -29.59 17.04 -37.99
N PHE A 630 -30.72 17.60 -37.57
CA PHE A 630 -31.35 17.33 -36.27
C PHE A 630 -32.75 16.76 -36.44
N SER A 631 -33.13 15.83 -35.56
CA SER A 631 -34.50 15.34 -35.49
C SER A 631 -35.41 16.33 -34.76
N ASN A 632 -36.72 16.17 -34.95
CA ASN A 632 -37.69 16.71 -33.99
C ASN A 632 -37.54 16.01 -32.62
N THR A 633 -38.14 16.58 -31.58
CA THR A 633 -38.16 15.99 -30.23
C THR A 633 -39.07 14.76 -30.16
N PHE A 634 -38.63 13.76 -29.39
CA PHE A 634 -39.36 12.51 -29.10
C PHE A 634 -39.46 12.33 -27.59
N THR A 635 -40.68 12.32 -27.05
CA THR A 635 -40.90 12.23 -25.59
C THR A 635 -41.28 10.82 -25.18
N VAL A 636 -40.54 10.29 -24.20
CA VAL A 636 -40.81 9.03 -23.54
C VAL A 636 -41.42 9.34 -22.16
N THR A 637 -42.61 8.80 -21.87
CA THR A 637 -43.34 9.05 -20.60
C THR A 637 -43.37 7.83 -19.70
N GLN A 638 -43.28 8.05 -18.38
CA GLN A 638 -43.38 6.98 -17.38
C GLN A 638 -44.84 6.72 -17.02
N VAL A 639 -45.21 5.44 -16.94
CA VAL A 639 -46.52 4.95 -16.49
C VAL A 639 -46.34 4.26 -15.12
N PRO A 640 -47.15 4.58 -14.10
CA PRO A 640 -47.07 3.95 -12.77
C PRO A 640 -47.32 2.43 -12.83
N ASN A 641 -46.66 1.67 -11.96
CA ASN A 641 -46.93 0.24 -11.83
C ASN A 641 -48.30 -0.01 -11.16
N PRO A 642 -49.06 -1.06 -11.56
CA PRO A 642 -50.36 -1.35 -10.95
C PRO A 642 -50.20 -1.80 -9.49
N ALA A 643 -51.11 -1.37 -8.61
CA ALA A 643 -51.18 -1.80 -7.20
C ALA A 643 -52.41 -2.70 -6.96
N PRO A 644 -52.32 -4.03 -7.20
CA PRO A 644 -53.47 -4.91 -7.03
C PRO A 644 -53.87 -5.04 -5.55
N VAL A 645 -55.17 -5.06 -5.30
CA VAL A 645 -55.76 -5.29 -3.97
C VAL A 645 -56.58 -6.57 -4.02
N ILE A 646 -56.27 -7.50 -3.11
CA ILE A 646 -56.98 -8.78 -2.95
C ILE A 646 -58.30 -8.53 -2.20
N THR A 647 -59.37 -9.17 -2.65
CA THR A 647 -60.72 -9.15 -2.04
C THR A 647 -61.28 -10.58 -1.94
N GLY A 648 -62.21 -10.79 -1.00
CA GLY A 648 -62.80 -12.10 -0.68
C GLY A 648 -62.95 -12.28 0.83
N PRO A 649 -63.55 -13.39 1.29
CA PRO A 649 -63.59 -13.72 2.71
C PRO A 649 -62.20 -14.13 3.23
N ASN A 650 -61.84 -13.67 4.42
CA ASN A 650 -60.57 -14.00 5.09
C ASN A 650 -60.69 -15.11 6.16
N PHE A 651 -61.90 -15.64 6.39
CA PHE A 651 -62.18 -16.66 7.38
C PHE A 651 -63.21 -17.69 6.89
N SER A 652 -63.04 -18.97 7.25
CA SER A 652 -64.04 -20.02 7.01
C SER A 652 -63.98 -21.11 8.09
N CYS A 653 -65.15 -21.59 8.51
CA CYS A 653 -65.34 -22.82 9.29
C CYS A 653 -65.45 -24.05 8.36
N GLY A 654 -65.43 -25.27 8.90
CA GLY A 654 -65.56 -26.52 8.14
C GLY A 654 -64.34 -26.97 7.31
N GLY A 655 -63.17 -26.34 7.48
CA GLY A 655 -61.95 -26.75 6.75
C GLY A 655 -61.93 -26.41 5.26
N THR A 656 -62.89 -25.64 4.74
CA THR A 656 -63.02 -25.31 3.31
C THR A 656 -62.19 -24.09 2.91
N PRO A 657 -61.41 -24.15 1.80
CA PRO A 657 -60.68 -22.99 1.26
C PRO A 657 -61.61 -21.82 0.88
N VAL A 658 -61.13 -20.59 1.07
CA VAL A 658 -61.83 -19.36 0.64
C VAL A 658 -61.51 -19.00 -0.81
N LEU A 659 -62.44 -18.34 -1.52
CA LEU A 659 -62.22 -17.84 -2.87
C LEU A 659 -61.82 -16.36 -2.83
N LEU A 660 -60.63 -16.05 -3.36
CA LEU A 660 -60.07 -14.70 -3.44
C LEU A 660 -60.01 -14.21 -4.89
N ALA A 661 -60.10 -12.89 -5.08
CA ALA A 661 -60.01 -12.20 -6.37
C ALA A 661 -59.30 -10.86 -6.21
N THR A 662 -59.01 -10.15 -7.30
CA THR A 662 -58.62 -8.74 -7.26
C THR A 662 -59.83 -7.83 -7.46
N ILE A 663 -59.80 -6.60 -6.93
CA ILE A 663 -60.91 -5.63 -7.09
C ILE A 663 -61.14 -5.26 -8.57
N GLN A 664 -60.07 -5.19 -9.37
CA GLN A 664 -60.12 -4.79 -10.78
C GLN A 664 -59.49 -5.86 -11.68
N PRO A 665 -59.87 -5.91 -12.98
CA PRO A 665 -59.27 -6.82 -13.95
C PRO A 665 -57.89 -6.37 -14.41
N TYR A 666 -57.00 -7.33 -14.65
CA TYR A 666 -55.65 -7.14 -15.20
C TYR A 666 -55.44 -8.05 -16.41
N GLN A 667 -54.42 -7.78 -17.21
CA GLN A 667 -54.13 -8.56 -18.43
C GLN A 667 -53.62 -9.97 -18.09
N SER A 668 -52.86 -10.11 -17.00
CA SER A 668 -52.40 -11.40 -16.49
C SER A 668 -52.28 -11.41 -14.97
N TYR A 669 -52.29 -12.62 -14.39
CA TYR A 669 -52.25 -12.87 -12.96
C TYR A 669 -51.23 -13.96 -12.63
N ASN A 670 -50.58 -13.82 -11.48
CA ASN A 670 -49.75 -14.84 -10.88
C ASN A 670 -49.93 -14.81 -9.36
N TRP A 671 -50.76 -15.71 -8.85
CA TRP A 671 -51.02 -15.84 -7.42
C TRP A 671 -49.93 -16.66 -6.75
N SER A 672 -49.60 -16.33 -5.50
CA SER A 672 -48.71 -17.14 -4.64
C SER A 672 -49.17 -18.59 -4.41
N THR A 673 -50.44 -18.88 -4.67
CA THR A 673 -51.03 -20.24 -4.70
C THR A 673 -50.68 -21.03 -5.97
N GLY A 674 -50.11 -20.36 -6.98
CA GLY A 674 -49.82 -20.91 -8.31
C GLY A 674 -50.92 -20.69 -9.36
N SER A 675 -52.05 -20.05 -9.01
CA SER A 675 -53.11 -19.73 -9.98
C SER A 675 -52.66 -18.62 -10.94
N THR A 676 -53.06 -18.71 -12.21
CA THR A 676 -52.91 -17.65 -13.22
C THR A 676 -54.25 -17.05 -13.67
N ALA A 677 -55.36 -17.47 -13.06
CA ALA A 677 -56.68 -16.90 -13.29
C ALA A 677 -56.88 -15.61 -12.48
N SER A 678 -57.95 -14.86 -12.78
CA SER A 678 -58.34 -13.66 -12.00
C SER A 678 -58.82 -13.96 -10.57
N THR A 679 -58.95 -15.25 -10.22
CA THR A 679 -59.33 -15.73 -8.89
C THR A 679 -58.42 -16.88 -8.42
N THR A 680 -58.38 -17.13 -7.12
CA THR A 680 -57.71 -18.29 -6.52
C THR A 680 -58.46 -18.80 -5.30
N GLN A 681 -58.41 -20.12 -5.05
CA GLN A 681 -58.77 -20.68 -3.76
C GLN A 681 -57.54 -20.69 -2.84
N SER A 682 -57.75 -20.45 -1.54
CA SER A 682 -56.68 -20.52 -0.54
C SER A 682 -57.15 -21.14 0.77
N GLY A 683 -56.32 -22.01 1.34
CA GLY A 683 -56.42 -22.41 2.75
C GLY A 683 -55.79 -21.36 3.68
N SER A 684 -55.56 -21.74 4.94
CA SER A 684 -54.90 -20.90 5.94
C SER A 684 -53.50 -20.48 5.49
N GLY A 685 -53.19 -19.18 5.57
CA GLY A 685 -51.90 -18.65 5.16
C GLY A 685 -51.97 -17.21 4.64
N SER A 686 -50.85 -16.72 4.12
CA SER A 686 -50.72 -15.38 3.55
C SER A 686 -50.63 -15.46 2.03
N VAL A 687 -51.52 -14.78 1.32
CA VAL A 687 -51.63 -14.82 -0.15
C VAL A 687 -51.26 -13.47 -0.74
N THR A 688 -50.39 -13.47 -1.75
CA THR A 688 -50.11 -12.33 -2.64
C THR A 688 -50.47 -12.66 -4.09
N VAL A 689 -50.67 -11.62 -4.91
CA VAL A 689 -50.83 -11.72 -6.36
C VAL A 689 -49.97 -10.69 -7.09
N THR A 690 -49.24 -11.13 -8.11
CA THR A 690 -48.57 -10.26 -9.08
C THR A 690 -49.42 -10.19 -10.33
N VAL A 691 -49.70 -8.97 -10.81
CA VAL A 691 -50.53 -8.74 -12.00
C VAL A 691 -49.78 -7.89 -13.03
N THR A 692 -50.12 -8.04 -14.30
CA THR A 692 -49.66 -7.15 -15.38
C THR A 692 -50.84 -6.41 -16.00
N ASP A 693 -50.73 -5.09 -16.17
CA ASP A 693 -51.77 -4.26 -16.77
C ASP A 693 -51.73 -4.27 -18.32
N ALA A 694 -52.64 -3.53 -18.96
CA ALA A 694 -52.72 -3.45 -20.42
C ALA A 694 -51.52 -2.73 -21.08
N ASN A 695 -50.73 -1.98 -20.30
CA ASN A 695 -49.51 -1.31 -20.76
C ASN A 695 -48.26 -2.17 -20.56
N GLY A 696 -48.43 -3.40 -20.06
CA GLY A 696 -47.33 -4.34 -19.80
C GLY A 696 -46.62 -4.11 -18.46
N CYS A 697 -47.13 -3.24 -17.59
CA CYS A 697 -46.53 -2.94 -16.29
C CYS A 697 -46.98 -3.92 -15.22
N SER A 698 -46.04 -4.40 -14.40
CA SER A 698 -46.30 -5.41 -13.38
C SER A 698 -46.25 -4.85 -11.96
N GLY A 699 -47.12 -5.33 -11.08
CA GLY A 699 -47.07 -5.00 -9.65
C GLY A 699 -47.64 -6.10 -8.77
N THR A 700 -47.23 -6.12 -7.51
CA THR A 700 -47.57 -7.18 -6.54
C THR A 700 -48.36 -6.61 -5.37
N SER A 701 -49.40 -7.31 -4.94
CA SER A 701 -50.25 -6.89 -3.82
C SER A 701 -49.51 -6.97 -2.48
N ALA A 702 -50.03 -6.25 -1.48
CA ALA A 702 -49.71 -6.57 -0.09
C ALA A 702 -50.20 -7.99 0.27
N PRO A 703 -49.59 -8.66 1.26
CA PRO A 703 -50.02 -9.99 1.70
C PRO A 703 -51.42 -9.95 2.35
N TYR A 704 -52.29 -10.88 1.95
CA TYR A 704 -53.66 -11.04 2.46
C TYR A 704 -53.77 -12.31 3.30
N GLY A 705 -54.09 -12.16 4.59
CA GLY A 705 -54.17 -13.28 5.53
C GLY A 705 -55.52 -14.00 5.46
N VAL A 706 -55.48 -15.34 5.40
CA VAL A 706 -56.64 -16.23 5.43
C VAL A 706 -56.51 -17.18 6.62
N THR A 707 -57.61 -17.40 7.35
CA THR A 707 -57.70 -18.38 8.45
C THR A 707 -58.86 -19.35 8.20
N VAL A 708 -58.56 -20.62 7.98
CA VAL A 708 -59.54 -21.71 7.85
C VAL A 708 -59.44 -22.63 9.06
N VAL A 709 -60.56 -22.89 9.71
CA VAL A 709 -60.67 -23.66 10.96
C VAL A 709 -61.64 -24.83 10.75
N ASN A 710 -61.37 -25.97 11.39
CA ASN A 710 -62.29 -27.11 11.40
C ASN A 710 -63.40 -26.89 12.43
N ASP A 711 -64.60 -27.42 12.16
CA ASP A 711 -65.70 -27.38 13.11
C ASP A 711 -65.40 -28.27 14.32
N PRO A 712 -65.83 -27.90 15.55
CA PRO A 712 -65.81 -28.84 16.66
C PRO A 712 -66.74 -30.02 16.37
N VAL A 713 -66.64 -31.10 17.16
CA VAL A 713 -67.54 -32.25 17.12
C VAL A 713 -68.21 -32.36 18.48
N ALA A 714 -69.53 -32.19 18.54
CA ALA A 714 -70.32 -32.21 19.77
C ALA A 714 -70.61 -33.65 20.22
N ASP A 715 -70.38 -33.96 21.50
CA ASP A 715 -70.73 -35.26 22.08
C ASP A 715 -70.93 -35.18 23.60
N PHE A 716 -71.74 -36.07 24.17
CA PHE A 716 -71.92 -36.17 25.63
C PHE A 716 -72.37 -37.54 26.12
N GLY A 717 -72.10 -37.79 27.41
CA GLY A 717 -72.57 -38.95 28.18
C GLY A 717 -73.47 -38.57 29.36
N THR A 718 -74.19 -39.56 29.91
CA THR A 718 -75.13 -39.40 31.03
C THR A 718 -74.85 -40.39 32.14
N ASP A 719 -74.97 -39.98 33.41
CA ASP A 719 -74.91 -40.88 34.57
C ASP A 719 -75.95 -40.47 35.64
N PRO A 720 -76.88 -41.36 36.05
CA PRO A 720 -77.09 -42.71 35.50
C PRO A 720 -77.65 -42.68 34.07
N ASP A 721 -77.52 -43.81 33.35
CA ASP A 721 -78.10 -43.98 32.01
C ASP A 721 -79.64 -44.05 32.05
N SER A 722 -80.31 -43.57 31.01
CA SER A 722 -81.76 -43.66 30.83
C SER A 722 -82.25 -45.13 30.70
N PRO A 723 -83.42 -45.53 31.23
CA PRO A 723 -84.45 -44.70 31.89
C PRO A 723 -84.34 -44.64 33.43
N GLN A 724 -84.82 -43.54 34.04
CA GLN A 724 -84.72 -43.29 35.50
C GLN A 724 -86.05 -42.86 36.15
N PRO A 725 -86.27 -43.07 37.47
CA PRO A 725 -87.50 -42.63 38.13
C PRO A 725 -87.55 -41.10 38.28
N THR A 726 -88.76 -40.54 38.44
CA THR A 726 -88.92 -39.11 38.75
C THR A 726 -88.17 -38.72 40.04
N GLY A 727 -87.62 -37.50 40.05
CA GLY A 727 -86.76 -36.98 41.11
C GLY A 727 -85.26 -37.33 40.95
N THR A 728 -84.89 -38.06 39.90
CA THR A 728 -83.47 -38.39 39.64
C THR A 728 -82.69 -37.18 39.14
N THR A 729 -81.54 -36.92 39.76
CA THR A 729 -80.52 -35.98 39.26
C THR A 729 -79.58 -36.72 38.32
N VAL A 730 -79.53 -36.31 37.06
CA VAL A 730 -78.66 -36.84 36.01
C VAL A 730 -77.45 -35.92 35.86
N GLN A 731 -76.25 -36.50 35.85
CA GLN A 731 -75.01 -35.79 35.53
C GLN A 731 -74.73 -35.92 34.03
N PHE A 732 -74.62 -34.78 33.33
CA PHE A 732 -74.23 -34.72 31.93
C PHE A 732 -72.75 -34.41 31.83
N THR A 733 -72.00 -35.24 31.12
CA THR A 733 -70.55 -35.06 30.91
C THR A 733 -70.27 -34.74 29.45
N ASP A 734 -69.62 -33.61 29.19
CA ASP A 734 -69.17 -33.22 27.86
C ASP A 734 -68.04 -34.13 27.36
N LEU A 735 -68.17 -34.62 26.13
CA LEU A 735 -67.19 -35.45 25.43
C LEU A 735 -66.76 -34.82 24.09
N SER A 736 -67.13 -33.56 23.85
CA SER A 736 -66.91 -32.88 22.58
C SER A 736 -65.42 -32.68 22.25
N ASN A 737 -65.08 -32.71 20.96
CA ASN A 737 -63.71 -32.53 20.44
C ASN A 737 -63.61 -31.27 19.58
N GLY A 738 -62.75 -30.32 19.94
CA GLY A 738 -62.62 -29.06 19.21
C GLY A 738 -61.81 -29.12 17.89
N GLN A 739 -61.39 -30.29 17.42
CA GLN A 739 -60.70 -30.51 16.12
C GLN A 739 -59.50 -29.57 15.87
N GLY A 740 -58.71 -29.32 16.93
CA GLY A 740 -57.53 -28.45 16.89
C GLY A 740 -57.75 -27.02 17.40
N SER A 741 -59.00 -26.64 17.73
CA SER A 741 -59.36 -25.39 18.41
C SER A 741 -59.96 -25.69 19.78
N ALA A 742 -59.74 -24.83 20.78
CA ALA A 742 -60.36 -25.02 22.10
C ALA A 742 -61.87 -24.77 22.01
N ILE A 743 -62.69 -25.62 22.64
CA ILE A 743 -64.11 -25.35 22.89
C ILE A 743 -64.20 -24.33 24.04
N VAL A 744 -65.01 -23.28 23.86
CA VAL A 744 -65.10 -22.14 24.80
C VAL A 744 -66.51 -21.85 25.28
N ASP A 745 -67.53 -22.43 24.63
CA ASP A 745 -68.94 -22.26 25.01
C ASP A 745 -69.68 -23.59 24.84
N TRP A 746 -70.54 -23.91 25.81
CA TRP A 746 -71.40 -25.09 25.83
C TRP A 746 -72.81 -24.61 26.13
N GLN A 747 -73.76 -24.96 25.27
CA GLN A 747 -75.15 -24.55 25.43
C GLN A 747 -76.02 -25.80 25.51
N TRP A 748 -76.50 -26.10 26.71
CA TRP A 748 -77.35 -27.24 26.98
C TRP A 748 -78.83 -26.87 26.99
N THR A 749 -79.67 -27.78 26.51
CA THR A 749 -81.11 -27.75 26.77
C THR A 749 -81.56 -29.15 27.19
N PHE A 750 -82.28 -29.26 28.30
CA PHE A 750 -82.66 -30.56 28.90
C PHE A 750 -84.12 -30.94 28.66
N ASP A 751 -84.96 -29.98 28.28
CA ASP A 751 -86.38 -30.17 28.07
C ASP A 751 -86.98 -29.23 27.00
N PRO A 752 -88.20 -29.51 26.51
CA PRO A 752 -88.84 -28.71 25.46
C PRO A 752 -89.24 -27.28 25.87
N THR A 753 -89.20 -26.95 27.17
CA THR A 753 -89.51 -25.61 27.66
C THR A 753 -88.30 -24.67 27.58
N GLY A 754 -87.14 -25.19 27.15
CA GLY A 754 -85.92 -24.42 26.95
C GLY A 754 -85.09 -24.27 28.21
N ASN A 755 -85.34 -25.07 29.25
CA ASN A 755 -84.46 -25.10 30.41
C ASN A 755 -83.11 -25.71 30.03
N GLY A 756 -82.03 -25.10 30.51
CA GLY A 756 -80.69 -25.36 30.03
C GLY A 756 -79.59 -24.98 31.01
N SER A 757 -78.35 -25.10 30.55
CA SER A 757 -77.15 -24.70 31.29
C SER A 757 -76.05 -24.29 30.31
N ASP A 758 -75.17 -23.41 30.78
CA ASP A 758 -73.95 -23.02 30.07
C ASP A 758 -72.68 -23.65 30.68
N GLU A 759 -72.85 -24.52 31.69
CA GLU A 759 -71.75 -25.26 32.29
C GLU A 759 -71.26 -26.36 31.34
N GLN A 760 -69.95 -26.62 31.31
CA GLN A 760 -69.39 -27.68 30.48
C GLN A 760 -69.98 -29.06 30.81
N SER A 761 -70.20 -29.38 32.09
CA SER A 761 -70.75 -30.67 32.53
C SER A 761 -71.76 -30.46 33.65
N PRO A 762 -73.04 -30.19 33.30
CA PRO A 762 -74.08 -29.80 34.24
C PRO A 762 -74.79 -31.01 34.86
N ALA A 763 -75.43 -30.76 36.00
CA ALA A 763 -76.39 -31.68 36.62
C ALA A 763 -77.83 -31.17 36.42
N TRP A 764 -78.76 -32.05 36.08
CA TRP A 764 -80.18 -31.69 35.96
C TRP A 764 -81.08 -32.70 36.67
N THR A 765 -82.10 -32.21 37.38
CA THR A 765 -83.06 -33.06 38.09
C THR A 765 -84.41 -33.02 37.40
N TYR A 766 -84.90 -34.19 36.97
CA TYR A 766 -86.21 -34.30 36.34
C TYR A 766 -87.30 -34.52 37.39
N GLY A 767 -88.16 -33.51 37.60
CA GLY A 767 -89.22 -33.54 38.61
C GLY A 767 -90.53 -34.21 38.16
N ASP A 768 -90.73 -34.34 36.85
CA ASP A 768 -91.92 -34.97 36.26
C ASP A 768 -91.51 -36.17 35.38
N PRO A 769 -92.35 -37.20 35.28
CA PRO A 769 -92.13 -38.28 34.31
C PRO A 769 -92.40 -37.82 32.88
N GLY A 770 -91.59 -38.29 31.94
CA GLY A 770 -91.66 -37.87 30.54
C GLY A 770 -90.50 -38.37 29.68
N GLN A 771 -90.56 -38.07 28.38
CA GLN A 771 -89.45 -38.27 27.45
C GLN A 771 -88.83 -36.91 27.15
N TYR A 772 -87.54 -36.77 27.41
CA TYR A 772 -86.80 -35.53 27.27
C TYR A 772 -85.77 -35.63 26.14
N TRP A 773 -85.63 -34.57 25.36
CA TRP A 773 -84.62 -34.46 24.30
C TRP A 773 -83.55 -33.49 24.77
N VAL A 774 -82.38 -34.03 25.12
CA VAL A 774 -81.25 -33.25 25.59
C VAL A 774 -80.39 -32.84 24.40
N THR A 775 -80.14 -31.55 24.25
CA THR A 775 -79.30 -31.00 23.17
C THR A 775 -78.10 -30.27 23.76
N LEU A 776 -76.92 -30.52 23.19
CA LEU A 776 -75.69 -29.78 23.42
C LEU A 776 -75.23 -29.11 22.13
N ILE A 777 -75.02 -27.81 22.17
CA ILE A 777 -74.32 -27.04 21.14
C ILE A 777 -72.95 -26.63 21.72
N VAL A 778 -71.87 -26.92 21.01
CA VAL A 778 -70.52 -26.47 21.40
C VAL A 778 -69.96 -25.47 20.41
N ILE A 779 -69.27 -24.45 20.92
CA ILE A 779 -68.64 -23.40 20.12
C ILE A 779 -67.15 -23.36 20.42
N ASN A 780 -66.31 -23.38 19.38
CA ASN A 780 -64.87 -23.25 19.54
C ASN A 780 -64.42 -21.78 19.63
N ALA A 781 -63.15 -21.56 19.99
CA ALA A 781 -62.57 -20.22 20.17
C ALA A 781 -62.63 -19.32 18.92
N PHE A 782 -62.90 -19.87 17.74
CA PHE A 782 -63.06 -19.14 16.48
C PHE A 782 -64.54 -18.93 16.09
N GLY A 783 -65.48 -19.37 16.92
CA GLY A 783 -66.91 -19.22 16.68
C GLY A 783 -67.53 -20.30 15.79
N CYS A 784 -66.79 -21.36 15.42
CA CYS A 784 -67.36 -22.50 14.69
C CYS A 784 -68.12 -23.42 15.67
N THR A 785 -69.25 -23.96 15.23
CA THR A 785 -70.22 -24.66 16.11
C THR A 785 -70.55 -26.06 15.62
N ASP A 786 -70.88 -26.96 16.54
CA ASP A 786 -71.53 -28.24 16.23
C ASP A 786 -72.60 -28.59 17.27
N THR A 787 -73.52 -29.49 16.94
CA THR A 787 -74.71 -29.80 17.75
C THR A 787 -75.01 -31.29 17.82
N ILE A 788 -75.31 -31.78 19.02
CA ILE A 788 -75.80 -33.15 19.25
C ILE A 788 -77.07 -33.15 20.09
N THR A 789 -78.01 -34.05 19.77
CA THR A 789 -79.26 -34.25 20.52
C THR A 789 -79.46 -35.74 20.82
N GLN A 790 -79.77 -36.08 22.08
CA GLN A 790 -80.08 -37.44 22.52
C GLN A 790 -81.36 -37.50 23.37
N ARG A 791 -82.01 -38.66 23.44
CA ARG A 791 -83.25 -38.88 24.21
C ARG A 791 -82.97 -39.47 25.60
N TYR A 792 -83.64 -38.94 26.62
CA TYR A 792 -83.56 -39.38 28.02
C TYR A 792 -84.96 -39.57 28.62
N ASP A 793 -85.25 -40.74 29.21
CA ASP A 793 -86.59 -41.13 29.65
C ASP A 793 -86.72 -41.17 31.18
N ILE A 794 -87.79 -40.57 31.72
CA ILE A 794 -88.11 -40.54 33.15
C ILE A 794 -89.48 -41.19 33.41
N PHE A 795 -89.55 -42.18 34.32
CA PHE A 795 -90.78 -42.92 34.62
C PHE A 795 -91.45 -42.49 35.95
N PRO A 796 -92.79 -42.63 36.08
CA PRO A 796 -93.56 -42.17 37.25
C PRO A 796 -93.27 -42.96 38.55
N PRO A 797 -93.61 -42.41 39.74
CA PRO A 797 -93.47 -43.10 41.03
C PRO A 797 -94.61 -44.12 41.30
N ASP A 798 -94.37 -45.10 42.17
CA ASP A 798 -95.34 -46.14 42.57
C ASP A 798 -96.56 -45.56 43.32
N ILE A 799 -97.74 -46.20 43.21
CA ILE A 799 -98.99 -45.78 43.87
C ILE A 799 -99.24 -46.49 45.22
N THR A 800 -99.89 -45.82 46.17
CA THR A 800 -100.30 -46.40 47.47
C THR A 800 -101.80 -46.17 47.72
N ILE A 801 -102.54 -47.25 48.01
CA ILE A 801 -104.01 -47.21 48.14
C ILE A 801 -104.43 -47.48 49.59
N PRO A 802 -105.15 -46.56 50.27
CA PRO A 802 -105.66 -46.80 51.62
C PRO A 802 -106.84 -47.79 51.61
N ASN A 803 -107.24 -48.30 52.77
CA ASN A 803 -108.36 -49.25 52.91
C ASN A 803 -109.49 -48.75 53.84
N VAL A 804 -109.39 -47.53 54.38
CA VAL A 804 -110.40 -46.93 55.26
C VAL A 804 -110.50 -45.43 54.96
N ILE A 805 -111.73 -44.90 54.93
CA ILE A 805 -112.03 -43.47 54.96
C ILE A 805 -113.03 -43.19 56.09
N SER A 806 -112.95 -42.00 56.69
CA SER A 806 -113.83 -41.56 57.78
C SER A 806 -114.50 -40.22 57.47
N PRO A 807 -115.54 -40.19 56.62
CA PRO A 807 -116.16 -38.94 56.16
C PRO A 807 -117.04 -38.31 57.26
N ASN A 808 -116.41 -37.67 58.26
CA ASN A 808 -117.06 -37.03 59.40
C ASN A 808 -116.99 -35.47 59.31
N GLY A 809 -116.30 -34.94 58.29
CA GLY A 809 -116.19 -33.51 58.03
C GLY A 809 -115.10 -32.80 58.85
N ASP A 810 -114.21 -33.54 59.51
CA ASP A 810 -113.05 -32.99 60.23
C ASP A 810 -111.85 -32.67 59.31
N ARG A 811 -111.99 -32.93 58.00
CA ARG A 811 -110.99 -32.74 56.92
C ARG A 811 -109.85 -33.75 56.93
N GLN A 812 -109.91 -34.79 57.75
CA GLN A 812 -108.93 -35.88 57.77
C GLN A 812 -109.59 -37.18 57.31
N ASN A 813 -108.99 -37.84 56.32
CA ASN A 813 -109.51 -39.09 55.74
C ASN A 813 -110.98 -39.00 55.25
N ASP A 814 -111.47 -37.80 54.96
CA ASP A 814 -112.82 -37.58 54.42
C ASP A 814 -112.96 -38.10 52.98
N PHE A 815 -111.85 -38.19 52.24
CA PHE A 815 -111.79 -38.63 50.84
C PHE A 815 -110.97 -39.91 50.71
N PHE A 816 -111.28 -40.69 49.68
CA PHE A 816 -110.47 -41.82 49.26
C PHE A 816 -109.27 -41.34 48.45
N VAL A 817 -108.22 -40.93 49.15
CA VAL A 817 -106.99 -40.39 48.55
C VAL A 817 -106.03 -41.54 48.26
N ILE A 818 -105.71 -41.76 46.99
CA ILE A 818 -104.66 -42.67 46.52
C ILE A 818 -103.43 -41.81 46.21
N ASP A 819 -102.31 -42.08 46.89
CA ASP A 819 -101.08 -41.31 46.70
C ASP A 819 -100.46 -41.60 45.33
N ASN A 820 -99.93 -40.54 44.70
CA ASN A 820 -99.29 -40.54 43.37
C ASN A 820 -100.17 -40.90 42.18
N ILE A 821 -101.49 -41.05 42.40
CA ILE A 821 -102.43 -41.43 41.34
C ILE A 821 -102.55 -40.36 40.24
N GLU A 822 -102.13 -39.12 40.52
CA GLU A 822 -102.09 -38.00 39.59
C GLU A 822 -101.11 -38.19 38.42
N PHE A 823 -100.01 -38.93 38.62
CA PHE A 823 -99.01 -39.21 37.58
C PHE A 823 -99.41 -40.38 36.67
N TRP A 824 -100.47 -41.09 37.02
CA TRP A 824 -101.01 -42.19 36.25
C TRP A 824 -102.38 -41.83 35.68
N VAL A 825 -102.59 -42.13 34.40
CA VAL A 825 -103.94 -42.17 33.84
C VAL A 825 -104.58 -43.45 34.36
N ASN A 826 -105.75 -43.32 35.00
CA ASN A 826 -106.35 -44.40 35.76
C ASN A 826 -107.88 -44.40 35.65
N ASP A 827 -108.54 -45.51 35.95
CA ASP A 827 -110.01 -45.60 36.06
C ASP A 827 -110.37 -46.25 37.39
N LEU A 828 -111.10 -45.52 38.24
CA LEU A 828 -111.59 -46.03 39.53
C LEU A 828 -113.08 -46.36 39.43
N THR A 829 -113.43 -47.59 39.78
CA THR A 829 -114.84 -47.98 39.99
C THR A 829 -115.02 -48.53 41.40
N VAL A 830 -116.07 -48.09 42.09
CA VAL A 830 -116.41 -48.55 43.44
C VAL A 830 -117.79 -49.21 43.46
N PHE A 831 -117.90 -50.34 44.16
CA PHE A 831 -119.09 -51.18 44.24
C PHE A 831 -119.54 -51.39 45.68
N ASN A 832 -120.85 -51.52 45.90
CA ASN A 832 -121.41 -51.95 47.19
C ASN A 832 -121.28 -53.48 47.36
N ARG A 833 -121.68 -53.99 48.55
CA ARG A 833 -121.58 -55.43 48.89
C ARG A 833 -122.35 -56.38 47.97
N TRP A 834 -123.30 -55.87 47.18
CA TRP A 834 -124.09 -56.65 46.23
C TRP A 834 -123.55 -56.58 44.79
N GLY A 835 -122.36 -55.97 44.60
CA GLY A 835 -121.73 -55.83 43.29
C GLY A 835 -122.33 -54.71 42.42
N GLN A 836 -123.20 -53.87 42.99
CA GLN A 836 -123.74 -52.72 42.26
C GLN A 836 -122.75 -51.56 42.34
N LYS A 837 -122.48 -50.94 41.19
CA LYS A 837 -121.60 -49.77 41.07
C LYS A 837 -122.22 -48.58 41.79
N VAL A 838 -121.46 -47.98 42.71
CA VAL A 838 -121.87 -46.80 43.51
C VAL A 838 -121.08 -45.56 43.16
N TYR A 839 -119.89 -45.70 42.58
CA TYR A 839 -119.09 -44.59 42.08
C TYR A 839 -118.23 -45.04 40.91
N GLU A 840 -118.00 -44.13 39.97
CA GLU A 840 -116.99 -44.30 38.94
C GLU A 840 -116.37 -42.96 38.59
N ALA A 841 -115.08 -43.00 38.29
CA ALA A 841 -114.35 -41.87 37.76
C ALA A 841 -113.29 -42.36 36.78
N THR A 842 -113.34 -41.83 35.57
CA THR A 842 -112.22 -41.89 34.65
C THR A 842 -111.22 -40.83 35.06
N ASN A 843 -109.95 -41.21 35.11
CA ASN A 843 -108.84 -40.42 35.64
C ASN A 843 -109.12 -39.90 37.05
N TYR A 844 -109.25 -40.82 38.01
CA TYR A 844 -109.56 -40.48 39.38
C TYR A 844 -108.47 -39.58 40.00
N ARG A 845 -108.92 -38.55 40.71
CA ARG A 845 -108.09 -37.49 41.31
C ARG A 845 -108.48 -37.24 42.77
N ASN A 846 -108.64 -38.32 43.54
CA ASN A 846 -108.81 -38.26 44.99
C ASN A 846 -110.06 -37.45 45.44
N THR A 847 -111.15 -37.54 44.67
CA THR A 847 -112.35 -36.71 44.85
C THR A 847 -113.54 -37.43 45.51
N TRP A 848 -113.46 -38.73 45.74
CA TRP A 848 -114.60 -39.50 46.26
C TRP A 848 -114.61 -39.50 47.80
N LYS A 849 -115.72 -39.05 48.40
CA LYS A 849 -115.94 -38.94 49.85
C LYS A 849 -117.15 -39.75 50.39
N ALA A 850 -117.76 -40.54 49.51
CA ALA A 850 -118.86 -41.44 49.85
C ALA A 850 -120.10 -40.80 50.55
N ASP A 851 -120.36 -39.50 50.40
CA ASP A 851 -121.42 -38.74 51.10
C ASP A 851 -122.80 -39.42 51.15
N ASP A 852 -123.28 -39.94 50.01
CA ASP A 852 -124.64 -40.49 49.88
C ASP A 852 -124.73 -42.00 50.17
N LEU A 853 -123.69 -42.57 50.77
CA LEU A 853 -123.55 -44.00 50.99
C LEU A 853 -123.48 -44.33 52.49
N PRO A 854 -124.20 -45.37 52.97
CA PRO A 854 -124.16 -45.76 54.38
C PRO A 854 -122.79 -46.32 54.77
N ASP A 855 -122.48 -46.28 56.06
CA ASP A 855 -121.28 -46.88 56.61
C ASP A 855 -121.20 -48.38 56.26
N GLY A 856 -120.00 -48.83 55.91
CA GLY A 856 -119.76 -50.20 55.48
C GLY A 856 -118.58 -50.34 54.54
N THR A 857 -118.32 -51.58 54.16
CA THR A 857 -117.23 -51.93 53.25
C THR A 857 -117.69 -51.87 51.79
N TYR A 858 -116.94 -51.14 50.99
CA TYR A 858 -117.09 -51.02 49.54
C TYR A 858 -115.87 -51.64 48.87
N TYR A 859 -116.05 -52.12 47.64
CA TYR A 859 -114.97 -52.76 46.88
C TYR A 859 -114.58 -51.85 45.73
N TYR A 860 -113.28 -51.68 45.50
CA TYR A 860 -112.79 -50.87 44.40
C TYR A 860 -112.03 -51.71 43.38
N VAL A 861 -112.09 -51.27 42.13
CA VAL A 861 -111.23 -51.70 41.03
C VAL A 861 -110.59 -50.44 40.46
N LEU A 862 -109.27 -50.34 40.57
CA LEU A 862 -108.47 -49.27 39.99
C LEU A 862 -107.64 -49.86 38.86
N LYS A 863 -107.79 -49.35 37.64
CA LYS A 863 -106.99 -49.75 36.48
C LYS A 863 -106.09 -48.61 36.08
N LEU A 864 -104.81 -48.84 35.87
CA LEU A 864 -103.89 -47.85 35.30
C LEU A 864 -103.70 -48.08 33.80
N GLN A 865 -103.24 -47.06 33.08
CA GLN A 865 -103.04 -47.09 31.62
C GLN A 865 -102.02 -48.13 31.16
N ASP A 866 -101.06 -48.50 32.01
CA ASP A 866 -100.11 -49.59 31.75
C ASP A 866 -100.75 -50.99 31.87
N LYS A 867 -102.06 -51.04 32.13
CA LYS A 867 -102.92 -52.22 32.33
C LYS A 867 -102.72 -52.93 33.67
N SER A 868 -101.99 -52.34 34.60
CA SER A 868 -102.01 -52.82 35.99
C SER A 868 -103.39 -52.60 36.61
N GLU A 869 -103.90 -53.61 37.32
CA GLU A 869 -105.21 -53.60 37.96
C GLU A 869 -105.06 -53.88 39.45
N TYR A 870 -105.53 -52.94 40.26
CA TYR A 870 -105.52 -53.00 41.71
C TYR A 870 -106.96 -53.15 42.19
N THR A 871 -107.24 -54.25 42.88
CA THR A 871 -108.57 -54.50 43.46
C THR A 871 -108.46 -54.63 44.96
N GLY A 872 -109.40 -54.05 45.68
CA GLY A 872 -109.40 -54.11 47.13
C GLY A 872 -110.73 -53.68 47.72
N HIS A 873 -110.70 -53.37 49.02
CA HIS A 873 -111.84 -52.81 49.70
C HIS A 873 -111.46 -51.51 50.40
N VAL A 874 -112.44 -50.63 50.54
CA VAL A 874 -112.38 -49.41 51.30
C VAL A 874 -113.57 -49.39 52.26
N THR A 875 -113.28 -49.25 53.54
CA THR A 875 -114.31 -49.19 54.58
C THR A 875 -114.64 -47.73 54.86
N VAL A 876 -115.93 -47.39 54.75
CA VAL A 876 -116.48 -46.08 55.15
C VAL A 876 -117.00 -46.21 56.57
N LEU A 877 -116.43 -45.42 57.48
CA LEU A 877 -116.75 -45.45 58.92
C LEU A 877 -116.90 -44.00 59.44
N ARG A 878 -118.11 -43.59 59.84
CA ARG A 878 -118.37 -42.22 60.30
C ARG A 878 -118.45 -42.08 61.81
#